data_AF-A0A260ZZT9-F1
#
_entry.id   AF-A0A260ZZT9-F1
#
_cell.length_a   1.000
_cell.length_b   1.000
_cell.length_c   1.000
_cell.angle_alpha   90.00
_cell.angle_beta   90.00
_cell.angle_gamma   90.00
#
_symmetry.space_group_name_H-M   'P 1'
#
loop_
_entity.id
_entity.type
_entity.pdbx_description
1 polymer ?
#
loop_
_entity_poly.entity_id
_entity_poly.type
_entity_poly.pdbx_seq_one_letter_code
_entity_poly.pdbx_strand_id
1 'polypeptide(L)'
;MSNNNNPSDGVGEPDDMPVKPPKIFDFADWPFEIPDIFKRKELSYNYNYDLATSKSLMIIRMIFKWRGSLWEAVYNLFERFGEYCDARMGYLPLNFVLGFFCNIIIRRWLKLYTSLGNIDNIALFVSAYVRGKDDRARQIRRNIIRYCVLSQCLVFRDIHVGVRRRFPTLEAVAQAGIMLPHELEKFNDIKSRYQKYWVSFNWALELLNVAKAEKSIDGDNSRNAIAQEISKFRSALTTVSMYDWVPIPLMYPQLVNMAVHTYFFLCVFTRQFFISADAHNKTEVDLYIPFMTIIEFIFYMGWLKVAMELLNPFGEDADDFDCNLLIDRNLAIGLTSVDDAYDQLPEVKPDVFVGRSVKPLDSDDTRSLKYHFGSAAQYLGHDVKMWTQMEMAMLDTGNNKLPEGVTEYRIPIHFTDTLKTEGLKVFQSMMFESGDAHDLWWTGQEFKDMRVEACEQMLRHDEKVYEDFRKDGFDVAIAHFHDLCPLAIAKKMNVKRVIWITHGTSIYDFSAVELGLRTIPSSIPHPLSSAGFAQSFIDRVQNTLWHLSLLDFVNLPQNLLIDENLFYREFVGPDQEDLWDLAKSTVPSLLINGDRMLDFPRPLPVHIAFSGELGVRKGKKAVMEKWLEEIIEKPSDGLIVFSLGTVSNTTNMPAQMINSFLGAFGKLKTYTILWRMEKSVAGAEKYDNLHLVKWLPQKDIMRHPRMKLMIAHGGYNSFLEAAQAGIPAVLMPLFADQKINAKRAQRFGMATVLDKLDLTVDKVYGAVKEALKPE
;
A
#
# COMPACT_ATOMS: atom_id res chain seq x y z
N MET A 1 42.48 17.91 -74.93
CA MET A 1 43.31 17.23 -75.95
C MET A 1 42.98 15.75 -75.92
N SER A 2 42.32 15.30 -76.98
CA SER A 2 42.42 13.99 -77.64
C SER A 2 42.83 12.73 -76.85
N ASN A 3 41.94 11.72 -76.93
CA ASN A 3 42.18 10.34 -77.42
C ASN A 3 43.17 9.43 -76.66
N ASN A 4 42.96 8.12 -76.47
CA ASN A 4 42.13 7.14 -77.18
C ASN A 4 42.12 5.79 -76.43
N ASN A 5 41.01 5.04 -76.58
CA ASN A 5 40.87 3.57 -76.82
C ASN A 5 41.32 2.56 -75.74
N ASN A 6 40.55 1.51 -75.38
CA ASN A 6 39.72 0.55 -76.15
C ASN A 6 39.00 -0.41 -75.14
N PRO A 7 38.16 -1.41 -75.55
CA PRO A 7 37.01 -1.43 -76.47
C PRO A 7 35.80 -2.26 -75.94
N SER A 8 34.81 -2.43 -76.84
CA SER A 8 33.83 -3.54 -77.00
C SER A 8 32.51 -3.58 -76.20
N ASP A 9 31.45 -3.38 -76.99
CA ASP A 9 30.23 -4.20 -77.13
C ASP A 9 28.98 -3.94 -76.26
N GLY A 10 27.86 -3.75 -76.98
CA GLY A 10 26.55 -4.30 -76.60
C GLY A 10 25.47 -3.29 -76.23
N VAL A 11 24.65 -2.92 -77.21
CA VAL A 11 23.46 -2.04 -77.10
C VAL A 11 22.25 -2.80 -76.54
N GLY A 12 21.49 -2.15 -75.64
CA GLY A 12 20.10 -2.50 -75.28
C GLY A 12 19.56 -1.77 -74.03
N GLU A 13 18.97 -0.58 -74.20
CA GLU A 13 18.07 0.09 -73.21
C GLU A 13 16.60 -0.44 -73.35
N PRO A 14 15.60 0.07 -72.60
CA PRO A 14 15.33 -0.13 -71.17
C PRO A 14 13.92 -0.71 -70.92
N ASP A 15 13.71 -1.45 -69.82
CA ASP A 15 12.38 -1.96 -69.43
C ASP A 15 11.48 -0.83 -68.89
N ASP A 16 10.40 -0.55 -69.63
CA ASP A 16 9.21 0.17 -69.18
C ASP A 16 8.38 -0.73 -68.24
N MET A 17 8.37 -0.44 -66.94
CA MET A 17 7.39 -1.00 -65.99
C MET A 17 6.26 0.01 -65.72
N PRO A 18 4.99 -0.30 -66.06
CA PRO A 18 3.87 0.50 -65.60
C PRO A 18 3.58 0.19 -64.12
N VAL A 19 3.70 1.21 -63.29
CA VAL A 19 3.28 1.24 -61.89
C VAL A 19 1.76 0.97 -61.80
N LYS A 20 1.37 -0.15 -61.18
CA LYS A 20 -0.03 -0.38 -60.76
C LYS A 20 -0.27 0.28 -59.39
N PRO A 21 -1.43 0.92 -59.16
CA PRO A 21 -1.75 1.51 -57.87
C PRO A 21 -1.96 0.41 -56.80
N PRO A 22 -1.67 0.69 -55.52
CA PRO A 22 -1.89 -0.28 -54.45
C PRO A 22 -3.39 -0.53 -54.31
N LYS A 23 -3.83 -1.77 -54.54
CA LYS A 23 -5.19 -2.22 -54.27
C LYS A 23 -5.39 -2.26 -52.75
N ILE A 24 -6.28 -1.43 -52.22
CA ILE A 24 -6.50 -1.32 -50.77
C ILE A 24 -7.46 -2.40 -50.22
N PHE A 25 -8.16 -3.17 -51.07
CA PHE A 25 -8.87 -4.39 -50.65
C PHE A 25 -8.94 -5.38 -51.83
N ASP A 26 -8.15 -6.46 -51.79
CA ASP A 26 -8.32 -7.61 -52.67
C ASP A 26 -9.20 -8.65 -51.93
N PHE A 27 -10.43 -8.86 -52.39
CA PHE A 27 -11.34 -9.86 -51.80
C PHE A 27 -10.83 -11.31 -52.01
N ALA A 28 -9.79 -11.51 -52.83
CA ALA A 28 -9.12 -12.79 -52.98
C ALA A 28 -8.28 -13.20 -51.75
N ASP A 29 -7.86 -12.23 -50.92
CA ASP A 29 -7.12 -12.48 -49.67
C ASP A 29 -8.04 -12.56 -48.44
N TRP A 30 -9.36 -12.61 -48.66
CA TRP A 30 -10.33 -12.86 -47.60
C TRP A 30 -10.25 -14.34 -47.18
N PRO A 31 -9.93 -14.68 -45.92
CA PRO A 31 -9.51 -16.03 -45.53
C PRO A 31 -10.66 -17.05 -45.46
N PHE A 32 -11.86 -16.67 -45.91
CA PHE A 32 -13.01 -17.56 -45.97
C PHE A 32 -13.26 -17.98 -47.42
N GLU A 33 -12.66 -19.07 -47.86
CA GLU A 33 -13.28 -19.88 -48.92
C GLU A 33 -14.67 -20.28 -48.41
N ILE A 34 -15.71 -20.01 -49.23
CA ILE A 34 -17.04 -20.57 -49.01
C ILE A 34 -16.82 -22.09 -48.87
N PRO A 35 -17.17 -22.71 -47.73
CA PRO A 35 -16.79 -24.09 -47.53
C PRO A 35 -17.38 -24.94 -48.64
N ASP A 36 -16.58 -25.84 -49.20
CA ASP A 36 -16.98 -26.86 -50.17
C ASP A 36 -17.80 -27.92 -49.40
N ILE A 37 -18.99 -27.53 -48.88
CA ILE A 37 -19.88 -28.32 -48.00
C ILE A 37 -20.24 -29.67 -48.63
N PHE A 38 -20.13 -29.80 -49.96
CA PHE A 38 -20.44 -31.00 -50.72
C PHE A 38 -19.40 -32.13 -50.62
N LYS A 39 -18.27 -31.94 -49.93
CA LYS A 39 -17.21 -32.98 -49.81
C LYS A 39 -17.23 -33.80 -48.51
N ARG A 40 -18.17 -33.61 -47.57
CA ARG A 40 -18.38 -34.60 -46.50
C ARG A 40 -19.00 -35.86 -47.10
N LYS A 41 -18.27 -36.98 -47.03
CA LYS A 41 -18.62 -38.30 -47.56
C LYS A 41 -19.61 -39.02 -46.63
N GLU A 42 -20.74 -38.40 -46.32
CA GLU A 42 -21.88 -39.05 -45.63
C GLU A 42 -23.18 -38.67 -46.35
N LEU A 43 -23.93 -39.70 -46.78
CA LEU A 43 -25.25 -39.73 -47.44
C LEU A 43 -25.81 -38.41 -48.01
N SER A 44 -25.91 -38.32 -49.33
CA SER A 44 -26.70 -37.29 -50.03
C SER A 44 -28.11 -37.17 -49.44
N TYR A 45 -28.44 -35.98 -48.93
CA TYR A 45 -29.71 -35.74 -48.27
C TYR A 45 -30.84 -35.62 -49.31
N ASN A 46 -31.71 -36.64 -49.37
CA ASN A 46 -32.76 -36.72 -50.37
C ASN A 46 -33.99 -35.89 -49.97
N TYR A 47 -34.15 -34.71 -50.55
CA TYR A 47 -35.30 -33.82 -50.34
C TYR A 47 -36.41 -33.99 -51.40
N ASN A 48 -36.29 -34.96 -52.31
CA ASN A 48 -37.23 -35.16 -53.41
C ASN A 48 -38.67 -35.44 -52.93
N TYR A 49 -38.84 -36.13 -51.79
CA TYR A 49 -40.16 -36.42 -51.24
C TYR A 49 -40.86 -35.16 -50.69
N ASP A 50 -40.10 -34.21 -50.13
CA ASP A 50 -40.63 -32.96 -49.61
C ASP A 50 -41.01 -31.96 -50.72
N LEU A 51 -40.36 -32.08 -51.90
CA LEU A 51 -40.67 -31.31 -53.11
C LEU A 51 -41.77 -31.93 -53.97
N ALA A 52 -42.23 -33.15 -53.66
CA ALA A 52 -43.22 -33.87 -54.47
C ALA A 52 -44.63 -33.25 -54.42
N THR A 53 -44.89 -32.23 -53.57
CA THR A 53 -46.19 -31.56 -53.47
C THR A 53 -46.07 -30.03 -53.39
N SER A 54 -46.87 -29.30 -54.17
CA SER A 54 -46.82 -27.83 -54.31
C SER A 54 -47.61 -27.04 -53.26
N LYS A 55 -47.60 -27.48 -51.99
CA LYS A 55 -48.33 -26.80 -50.91
C LYS A 55 -47.60 -25.53 -50.46
N SER A 56 -48.33 -24.44 -50.17
CA SER A 56 -47.78 -23.12 -49.81
C SER A 56 -46.87 -23.11 -48.56
N LEU A 57 -47.06 -24.04 -47.62
CA LEU A 57 -46.21 -24.22 -46.43
C LEU A 57 -44.85 -24.89 -46.71
N MET A 58 -44.60 -25.35 -47.94
CA MET A 58 -43.37 -26.04 -48.34
C MET A 58 -42.14 -25.13 -48.29
N ILE A 59 -42.25 -23.87 -48.75
CA ILE A 59 -41.16 -22.90 -48.74
C ILE A 59 -40.70 -22.62 -47.30
N ILE A 60 -41.66 -22.47 -46.39
CA ILE A 60 -41.40 -22.29 -44.96
C ILE A 60 -40.67 -23.52 -44.40
N ARG A 61 -41.12 -24.74 -44.72
CA ARG A 61 -40.45 -25.98 -44.30
C ARG A 61 -39.04 -26.15 -44.86
N MET A 62 -38.75 -25.68 -46.07
CA MET A 62 -37.39 -25.73 -46.64
C MET A 62 -36.46 -24.70 -46.01
N ILE A 63 -36.96 -23.51 -45.68
CA ILE A 63 -36.17 -22.47 -44.99
C ILE A 63 -35.76 -22.95 -43.59
N PHE A 64 -36.62 -23.63 -42.84
CA PHE A 64 -36.31 -24.05 -41.47
C PHE A 64 -35.59 -25.41 -41.35
N LYS A 65 -35.09 -25.99 -42.45
CA LYS A 65 -34.25 -27.19 -42.39
C LYS A 65 -32.81 -26.81 -42.02
N TRP A 66 -32.18 -27.59 -41.15
CA TRP A 66 -30.82 -27.33 -40.68
C TRP A 66 -29.75 -27.90 -41.63
N ARG A 67 -29.75 -29.21 -41.89
CA ARG A 67 -28.75 -29.90 -42.72
C ARG A 67 -28.79 -29.49 -44.20
N GLY A 68 -27.66 -29.04 -44.73
CA GLY A 68 -27.46 -28.61 -46.12
C GLY A 68 -28.10 -27.26 -46.46
N SER A 69 -28.46 -26.47 -45.44
CA SER A 69 -29.22 -25.22 -45.61
C SER A 69 -28.34 -23.97 -45.58
N LEU A 70 -28.93 -22.84 -45.97
CA LEU A 70 -28.31 -21.52 -45.82
C LEU A 70 -27.98 -21.20 -44.34
N TRP A 71 -28.79 -21.66 -43.38
CA TRP A 71 -28.56 -21.42 -41.95
C TRP A 71 -27.32 -22.14 -41.44
N GLU A 72 -27.05 -23.36 -41.90
CA GLU A 72 -25.82 -24.09 -41.57
C GLU A 72 -24.59 -23.40 -42.18
N ALA A 73 -24.70 -22.87 -43.39
CA ALA A 73 -23.61 -22.10 -44.01
C ALA A 73 -23.34 -20.77 -43.27
N VAL A 74 -24.39 -20.03 -42.90
CA VAL A 74 -24.28 -18.78 -42.13
C VAL A 74 -23.73 -19.04 -40.72
N TYR A 75 -24.17 -20.11 -40.08
CA TYR A 75 -23.68 -20.52 -38.75
C TYR A 75 -22.19 -20.89 -38.78
N ASN A 76 -21.76 -21.69 -39.75
CA ASN A 76 -20.35 -22.06 -39.91
C ASN A 76 -19.46 -20.85 -40.27
N LEU A 77 -19.99 -19.89 -41.04
CA LEU A 77 -19.28 -18.64 -41.34
C LEU A 77 -19.16 -17.75 -40.10
N PHE A 78 -20.21 -17.68 -39.28
CA PHE A 78 -20.23 -16.93 -38.02
C PHE A 78 -19.24 -17.51 -36.99
N GLU A 79 -19.18 -18.84 -36.88
CA GLU A 79 -18.22 -19.55 -36.03
C GLU A 79 -16.77 -19.22 -36.41
N ARG A 80 -16.43 -19.34 -37.70
CA ARG A 80 -15.07 -19.01 -38.17
C ARG A 80 -14.73 -17.52 -38.06
N PHE A 81 -15.72 -16.64 -38.21
CA PHE A 81 -15.55 -15.20 -37.98
C PHE A 81 -15.26 -14.90 -36.51
N GLY A 82 -15.99 -15.54 -35.60
CA GLY A 82 -15.77 -15.45 -34.16
C GLY A 82 -14.35 -15.88 -33.76
N GLU A 83 -13.91 -17.04 -34.25
CA GLU A 83 -12.54 -17.56 -34.01
C GLU A 83 -11.45 -16.63 -34.57
N TYR A 84 -11.63 -16.13 -35.79
CA TYR A 84 -10.68 -15.22 -36.44
C TYR A 84 -10.46 -13.93 -35.63
N CYS A 85 -11.55 -13.36 -35.13
CA CYS A 85 -11.52 -12.13 -34.36
C CYS A 85 -11.00 -12.36 -32.93
N ASP A 86 -11.38 -13.45 -32.24
CA ASP A 86 -10.91 -13.75 -30.88
C ASP A 86 -9.38 -13.91 -30.83
N ALA A 87 -8.80 -14.62 -31.80
CA ALA A 87 -7.35 -14.80 -31.93
C ALA A 87 -6.58 -13.48 -32.09
N ARG A 88 -7.25 -12.40 -32.53
CA ARG A 88 -6.64 -11.08 -32.81
C ARG A 88 -7.02 -10.03 -31.78
N MET A 89 -7.97 -10.30 -30.88
CA MET A 89 -8.33 -9.36 -29.81
C MET A 89 -7.15 -9.09 -28.85
N GLY A 90 -6.21 -10.03 -28.71
CA GLY A 90 -4.98 -9.84 -27.94
C GLY A 90 -4.02 -8.77 -28.48
N TYR A 91 -4.21 -8.28 -29.72
CA TYR A 91 -3.42 -7.20 -30.28
C TYR A 91 -3.78 -5.81 -29.73
N LEU A 92 -4.92 -5.69 -29.04
CA LEU A 92 -5.37 -4.45 -28.40
C LEU A 92 -4.93 -4.47 -26.93
N PRO A 93 -3.82 -3.78 -26.55
CA PRO A 93 -3.36 -3.75 -25.16
C PRO A 93 -4.22 -2.79 -24.31
N LEU A 94 -5.50 -3.12 -24.12
CA LEU A 94 -6.45 -2.27 -23.39
C LEU A 94 -5.98 -1.93 -21.97
N ASN A 95 -5.38 -2.90 -21.27
CA ASN A 95 -4.82 -2.69 -19.92
C ASN A 95 -3.80 -1.56 -19.89
N PHE A 96 -2.93 -1.50 -20.90
CA PHE A 96 -1.91 -0.47 -20.99
C PHE A 96 -2.55 0.87 -21.31
N VAL A 97 -3.32 0.95 -22.40
CA VAL A 97 -3.92 2.21 -22.86
C VAL A 97 -4.82 2.83 -21.79
N LEU A 98 -5.65 2.02 -21.14
CA LEU A 98 -6.55 2.47 -20.08
C LEU A 98 -5.80 2.83 -18.79
N GLY A 99 -4.79 2.05 -18.41
CA GLY A 99 -3.95 2.33 -17.25
C GLY A 99 -3.21 3.67 -17.35
N PHE A 100 -2.60 3.95 -18.49
CA PHE A 100 -1.94 5.25 -18.73
C PHE A 100 -2.94 6.42 -18.74
N PHE A 101 -4.08 6.24 -19.39
CA PHE A 101 -5.12 7.26 -19.46
C PHE A 101 -5.66 7.62 -18.07
N CYS A 102 -6.01 6.62 -17.26
CA CYS A 102 -6.50 6.82 -15.90
C CYS A 102 -5.45 7.48 -14.99
N ASN A 103 -4.19 7.05 -15.07
CA ASN A 103 -3.11 7.65 -14.27
C ASN A 103 -2.91 9.14 -14.59
N ILE A 104 -3.00 9.54 -15.88
CA ILE A 104 -2.91 10.94 -16.28
C ILE A 104 -4.06 11.77 -15.70
N ILE A 105 -5.29 11.23 -15.73
CA ILE A 105 -6.48 11.90 -15.22
C ILE A 105 -6.42 12.03 -13.68
N ILE A 106 -6.09 10.95 -12.96
CA ILE A 106 -5.98 10.98 -11.49
C ILE A 106 -4.91 11.99 -11.03
N ARG A 107 -3.75 12.04 -11.71
CA ARG A 107 -2.71 13.03 -11.40
C ARG A 107 -3.19 14.47 -11.61
N ARG A 108 -3.93 14.71 -12.70
CA ARG A 108 -4.54 16.01 -12.99
C ARG A 108 -5.60 16.38 -11.95
N TRP A 109 -6.46 15.44 -11.58
CA TRP A 109 -7.46 15.60 -10.53
C TRP A 109 -6.84 15.95 -9.18
N LEU A 110 -5.81 15.23 -8.74
CA LEU A 110 -5.12 15.50 -7.46
C LEU A 110 -4.44 16.87 -7.46
N LYS A 111 -3.88 17.27 -8.61
CA LYS A 111 -3.29 18.59 -8.76
C LYS A 111 -4.34 19.71 -8.71
N LEU A 112 -5.53 19.49 -9.27
CA LEU A 112 -6.66 20.41 -9.16
C LEU A 112 -7.15 20.52 -7.72
N TYR A 113 -7.36 19.39 -7.03
CA TYR A 113 -7.78 19.33 -5.62
C TYR A 113 -6.85 20.14 -4.70
N THR A 114 -5.54 19.87 -4.79
CA THR A 114 -4.54 20.59 -3.99
C THR A 114 -4.40 22.08 -4.37
N SER A 115 -4.95 22.50 -5.51
CA SER A 115 -4.91 23.89 -5.98
C SER A 115 -6.21 24.67 -5.76
N LEU A 116 -7.26 24.08 -5.16
CA LEU A 116 -8.55 24.76 -4.92
C LEU A 116 -8.41 26.00 -4.02
N GLY A 117 -7.39 26.03 -3.16
CA GLY A 117 -6.99 27.21 -2.39
C GLY A 117 -7.80 27.39 -1.10
N ASN A 118 -7.14 27.19 0.05
CA ASN A 118 -7.68 27.47 1.38
C ASN A 118 -7.22 28.85 1.88
N ILE A 119 -8.11 29.60 2.50
CA ILE A 119 -7.83 30.98 2.96
C ILE A 119 -7.11 31.04 4.32
N ASP A 120 -7.05 29.92 5.04
CA ASP A 120 -6.67 29.81 6.46
C ASP A 120 -5.31 30.46 6.74
N ASN A 121 -4.29 30.17 5.92
CA ASN A 121 -2.96 30.76 6.08
C ASN A 121 -2.99 32.29 5.91
N ILE A 122 -3.70 32.80 4.90
CA ILE A 122 -3.83 34.24 4.69
C ILE A 122 -4.56 34.87 5.89
N ALA A 123 -5.63 34.24 6.37
CA ALA A 123 -6.38 34.71 7.53
C ALA A 123 -5.53 34.79 8.81
N LEU A 124 -4.76 33.75 9.11
CA LEU A 124 -3.85 33.73 10.25
C LEU A 124 -2.77 34.80 10.15
N PHE A 125 -2.15 34.96 8.97
CA PHE A 125 -1.10 35.97 8.76
C PHE A 125 -1.66 37.39 8.80
N VAL A 126 -2.83 37.64 8.22
CA VAL A 126 -3.51 38.95 8.28
C VAL A 126 -3.90 39.28 9.72
N SER A 127 -4.47 38.33 10.46
CA SER A 127 -4.84 38.50 11.88
C SER A 127 -3.61 38.78 12.76
N ALA A 128 -2.48 38.11 12.49
CA ALA A 128 -1.24 38.27 13.25
C ALA A 128 -0.49 39.58 12.97
N TYR A 129 -0.46 40.04 11.71
CA TYR A 129 0.42 41.14 11.28
C TYR A 129 -0.28 42.47 11.00
N VAL A 130 -1.60 42.49 10.73
CA VAL A 130 -2.35 43.74 10.55
C VAL A 130 -2.95 44.16 11.90
N ARG A 131 -2.22 45.03 12.60
CA ARG A 131 -2.56 45.52 13.94
C ARG A 131 -3.51 46.71 13.92
N GLY A 132 -4.37 46.81 14.94
CA GLY A 132 -5.32 47.91 15.13
C GLY A 132 -6.73 47.41 15.49
N LYS A 133 -7.34 48.05 16.50
CA LYS A 133 -8.72 47.80 16.95
C LYS A 133 -9.72 48.84 16.44
N ASP A 134 -9.21 49.85 15.76
CA ASP A 134 -10.00 50.85 15.06
C ASP A 134 -10.78 50.21 13.90
N ASP A 135 -11.94 50.79 13.59
CA ASP A 135 -12.80 50.31 12.51
C ASP A 135 -12.08 50.29 11.16
N ARG A 136 -11.10 51.18 10.97
CA ARG A 136 -10.29 51.25 9.75
C ARG A 136 -9.37 50.04 9.60
N ALA A 137 -8.57 49.69 10.62
CA ALA A 137 -7.75 48.48 10.60
C ALA A 137 -8.58 47.19 10.49
N ARG A 138 -9.73 47.14 11.18
CA ARG A 138 -10.70 46.04 11.07
C ARG A 138 -11.20 45.88 9.63
N GLN A 139 -11.59 46.98 8.97
CA GLN A 139 -12.01 46.97 7.57
C GLN A 139 -10.89 46.54 6.62
N ILE A 140 -9.64 46.97 6.86
CA ILE A 140 -8.47 46.53 6.07
C ILE A 140 -8.33 45.01 6.16
N ARG A 141 -8.35 44.43 7.36
CA ARG A 141 -8.27 42.98 7.56
C ARG A 141 -9.37 42.23 6.82
N ARG A 142 -10.63 42.64 7.01
CA ARG A 142 -11.80 42.02 6.37
C ARG A 142 -11.75 42.13 4.84
N ASN A 143 -11.32 43.28 4.30
CA ASN A 143 -11.24 43.51 2.86
C ASN A 143 -10.12 42.70 2.20
N ILE A 144 -8.97 42.50 2.85
CA ILE A 144 -7.90 41.62 2.31
C ILE A 144 -8.45 40.21 2.08
N ILE A 145 -9.13 39.64 3.08
CA ILE A 145 -9.74 38.31 2.99
C ILE A 145 -10.81 38.27 1.91
N ARG A 146 -11.73 39.23 1.91
CA ARG A 146 -12.82 39.28 0.94
C ARG A 146 -12.31 39.43 -0.49
N TYR A 147 -11.23 40.18 -0.73
CA TYR A 147 -10.62 40.28 -2.07
C TYR A 147 -9.98 38.98 -2.54
N CYS A 148 -9.32 38.23 -1.67
CA CYS A 148 -8.81 36.90 -2.02
C CYS A 148 -9.94 35.91 -2.35
N VAL A 149 -11.02 35.90 -1.56
CA VAL A 149 -12.19 35.05 -1.81
C VAL A 149 -12.96 35.52 -3.06
N LEU A 150 -13.00 36.83 -3.32
CA LEU A 150 -13.60 37.37 -4.53
C LEU A 150 -12.86 36.87 -5.79
N SER A 151 -11.53 36.87 -5.80
CA SER A 151 -10.75 36.27 -6.89
C SER A 151 -11.10 34.78 -7.07
N GLN A 152 -11.21 34.01 -5.99
CA GLN A 152 -11.60 32.60 -6.01
C GLN A 152 -13.00 32.42 -6.61
N CYS A 153 -13.98 33.23 -6.18
CA CYS A 153 -15.33 33.21 -6.71
C CYS A 153 -15.38 33.54 -8.21
N LEU A 154 -14.58 34.51 -8.68
CA LEU A 154 -14.51 34.85 -10.10
C LEU A 154 -13.93 33.71 -10.95
N VAL A 155 -12.88 33.03 -10.46
CA VAL A 155 -12.30 31.86 -11.14
C VAL A 155 -13.30 30.70 -11.16
N PHE A 156 -13.91 30.37 -10.02
CA PHE A 156 -14.86 29.27 -9.92
C PHE A 156 -16.12 29.50 -10.75
N ARG A 157 -16.61 30.74 -10.86
CA ARG A 157 -17.73 31.07 -11.75
C ARG A 157 -17.43 30.77 -13.23
N ASP A 158 -16.19 30.93 -13.65
CA ASP A 158 -15.81 30.74 -15.05
C ASP A 158 -15.64 29.24 -15.40
N ILE A 159 -15.21 28.40 -14.44
CA ILE A 159 -14.91 26.97 -14.64
C ILE A 159 -15.99 26.00 -14.12
N HIS A 160 -16.69 26.34 -13.03
CA HIS A 160 -17.60 25.44 -12.32
C HIS A 160 -19.06 25.78 -12.62
N VAL A 161 -19.83 24.79 -13.10
CA VAL A 161 -21.21 24.98 -13.56
C VAL A 161 -22.14 25.43 -12.42
N GLY A 162 -22.11 24.72 -11.28
CA GLY A 162 -22.87 25.10 -10.08
C GLY A 162 -22.57 26.52 -9.55
N VAL A 163 -21.31 26.95 -9.52
CA VAL A 163 -20.94 28.32 -9.11
C VAL A 163 -21.41 29.35 -10.12
N ARG A 164 -21.33 29.05 -11.43
CA ARG A 164 -21.86 29.90 -12.50
C ARG A 164 -23.38 30.08 -12.41
N ARG A 165 -24.11 29.03 -12.03
CA ARG A 165 -25.55 29.11 -11.78
C ARG A 165 -25.88 29.95 -10.54
N ARG A 166 -25.07 29.85 -9.48
CA ARG A 166 -25.21 30.66 -8.27
C ARG A 166 -24.91 32.14 -8.53
N PHE A 167 -23.89 32.43 -9.34
CA PHE A 167 -23.45 33.80 -9.65
C PHE A 167 -23.40 34.04 -11.16
N PRO A 168 -24.55 34.19 -11.85
CA PRO A 168 -24.59 34.29 -13.31
C PRO A 168 -23.96 35.58 -13.85
N THR A 169 -24.01 36.68 -13.08
CA THR A 169 -23.47 37.98 -13.49
C THR A 169 -22.59 38.58 -12.38
N LEU A 170 -21.80 39.61 -12.71
CA LEU A 170 -20.99 40.33 -11.72
C LEU A 170 -21.86 41.09 -10.71
N GLU A 171 -23.04 41.54 -11.13
CA GLU A 171 -24.04 42.16 -10.25
C GLU A 171 -24.55 41.15 -9.22
N ALA A 172 -24.72 39.87 -9.58
CA ALA A 172 -25.11 38.83 -8.63
C ALA A 172 -24.02 38.60 -7.57
N VAL A 173 -22.73 38.64 -7.96
CA VAL A 173 -21.59 38.60 -7.02
C VAL A 173 -21.61 39.80 -6.08
N ALA A 174 -22.02 40.97 -6.58
CA ALA A 174 -22.14 42.18 -5.76
C ALA A 174 -23.33 42.12 -4.80
N GLN A 175 -24.48 41.63 -5.25
CA GLN A 175 -25.68 41.42 -4.41
C GLN A 175 -25.42 40.39 -3.29
N ALA A 176 -24.60 39.38 -3.56
CA ALA A 176 -24.16 38.41 -2.57
C ALA A 176 -23.21 38.98 -1.50
N GLY A 177 -22.75 40.23 -1.65
CA GLY A 177 -21.86 40.89 -0.69
C GLY A 177 -20.40 40.46 -0.76
N ILE A 178 -20.02 39.62 -1.74
CA ILE A 178 -18.62 39.25 -1.99
C ILE A 178 -17.88 40.43 -2.63
N MET A 179 -18.54 41.16 -3.53
CA MET A 179 -18.07 42.43 -4.10
C MET A 179 -19.02 43.56 -3.66
N LEU A 180 -18.51 44.78 -3.45
CA LEU A 180 -19.36 45.94 -3.15
C LEU A 180 -19.66 46.76 -4.42
N PRO A 181 -20.77 47.52 -4.48
CA PRO A 181 -21.15 48.26 -5.70
C PRO A 181 -20.07 49.22 -6.22
N HIS A 182 -19.41 49.97 -5.34
CA HIS A 182 -18.32 50.87 -5.70
C HIS A 182 -17.06 50.14 -6.20
N GLU A 183 -16.88 48.87 -5.81
CA GLU A 183 -15.79 48.02 -6.30
C GLU A 183 -16.14 47.46 -7.67
N LEU A 184 -17.42 47.16 -7.92
CA LEU A 184 -17.90 46.75 -9.24
C LEU A 184 -17.69 47.87 -10.27
N GLU A 185 -17.97 49.12 -9.91
CA GLU A 185 -17.67 50.29 -10.76
C GLU A 185 -16.18 50.36 -11.11
N LYS A 186 -15.30 50.32 -10.10
CA LYS A 186 -13.84 50.30 -10.33
C LYS A 186 -13.37 49.06 -11.11
N PHE A 187 -13.99 47.91 -10.88
CA PHE A 187 -13.69 46.69 -11.60
C PHE A 187 -14.01 46.86 -13.09
N ASN A 188 -15.12 47.52 -13.41
CA ASN A 188 -15.58 47.76 -14.77
C ASN A 188 -14.75 48.84 -15.50
N ASP A 189 -14.28 49.86 -14.79
CA ASP A 189 -13.39 50.89 -15.33
C ASP A 189 -12.07 50.33 -15.87
N ILE A 190 -11.59 49.24 -15.28
CA ILE A 190 -10.35 48.56 -15.71
C ILE A 190 -10.61 47.83 -17.04
N LYS A 191 -10.04 48.38 -18.12
CA LYS A 191 -10.09 47.81 -19.46
C LYS A 191 -9.06 46.69 -19.61
N SER A 192 -9.54 45.45 -19.73
CA SER A 192 -8.73 44.27 -20.04
C SER A 192 -9.45 43.43 -21.09
N ARG A 193 -8.70 42.92 -22.07
CA ARG A 193 -9.21 41.96 -23.06
C ARG A 193 -9.42 40.56 -22.46
N TYR A 194 -8.67 40.25 -21.40
CA TYR A 194 -8.69 38.95 -20.72
C TYR A 194 -9.48 39.02 -19.41
N GLN A 195 -9.81 37.86 -18.85
CA GLN A 195 -10.49 37.73 -17.56
C GLN A 195 -9.76 38.52 -16.46
N LYS A 196 -10.56 39.17 -15.60
CA LYS A 196 -10.11 40.14 -14.60
C LYS A 196 -10.01 39.57 -13.18
N TYR A 197 -9.93 38.24 -13.02
CA TYR A 197 -9.87 37.62 -11.69
C TYR A 197 -8.64 38.08 -10.87
N TRP A 198 -7.55 38.50 -11.54
CA TRP A 198 -6.33 38.99 -10.90
C TRP A 198 -6.46 40.39 -10.27
N VAL A 199 -7.50 41.15 -10.62
CA VAL A 199 -7.68 42.55 -10.18
C VAL A 199 -7.85 42.63 -8.66
N SER A 200 -8.64 41.73 -8.07
CA SER A 200 -8.87 41.72 -6.62
C SER A 200 -7.63 41.31 -5.82
N PHE A 201 -6.77 40.43 -6.36
CA PHE A 201 -5.44 40.20 -5.77
C PHE A 201 -4.57 41.45 -5.76
N ASN A 202 -4.60 42.24 -6.83
CA ASN A 202 -3.86 43.50 -6.88
C ASN A 202 -4.37 44.49 -5.82
N TRP A 203 -5.70 44.58 -5.64
CA TRP A 203 -6.28 45.38 -4.56
C TRP A 203 -5.89 44.89 -3.17
N ALA A 204 -5.84 43.57 -2.94
CA ALA A 204 -5.39 43.00 -1.67
C ALA A 204 -3.93 43.36 -1.36
N LEU A 205 -3.03 43.23 -2.35
CA LEU A 205 -1.61 43.60 -2.22
C LEU A 205 -1.41 45.10 -2.00
N GLU A 206 -2.22 45.94 -2.65
CA GLU A 206 -2.18 47.39 -2.45
C GLU A 206 -2.72 47.78 -1.07
N LEU A 207 -3.73 47.07 -0.56
CA LEU A 207 -4.23 47.28 0.80
C LEU A 207 -3.15 47.01 1.86
N LEU A 208 -2.21 46.09 1.59
CA LEU A 208 -1.05 45.88 2.47
C LEU A 208 -0.09 47.09 2.45
N ASN A 209 0.06 47.77 1.32
CA ASN A 209 0.87 48.99 1.22
C ASN A 209 0.22 50.14 1.98
N VAL A 210 -1.11 50.27 1.86
CA VAL A 210 -1.92 51.23 2.63
C VAL A 210 -1.81 50.95 4.13
N ALA A 211 -2.00 49.70 4.55
CA ALA A 211 -1.89 49.30 5.96
C ALA A 211 -0.49 49.59 6.54
N LYS A 212 0.57 49.43 5.74
CA LYS A 212 1.93 49.80 6.12
C LYS A 212 2.08 51.33 6.26
N ALA A 213 1.56 52.10 5.30
CA ALA A 213 1.62 53.57 5.34
C ALA A 213 0.83 54.14 6.53
N GLU A 214 -0.31 53.53 6.87
CA GLU A 214 -1.15 53.83 8.03
C GLU A 214 -0.55 53.30 9.36
N LYS A 215 0.63 52.65 9.33
CA LYS A 215 1.32 52.03 10.49
C LYS A 215 0.53 50.92 11.20
N SER A 216 -0.45 50.32 10.53
CA SER A 216 -1.13 49.10 10.98
C SER A 216 -0.25 47.86 10.81
N ILE A 217 0.80 47.92 9.99
CA ILE A 217 1.80 46.84 9.83
C ILE A 217 3.17 47.38 10.27
N ASP A 218 3.83 46.68 11.19
CA ASP A 218 5.06 47.14 11.84
C ASP A 218 6.26 47.29 10.89
N GLY A 219 6.38 46.43 9.88
CA GLY A 219 7.55 46.44 8.99
C GLY A 219 7.39 45.67 7.67
N ASP A 220 8.40 45.80 6.81
CA ASP A 220 8.43 45.17 5.48
C ASP A 220 8.39 43.65 5.51
N ASN A 221 9.00 43.03 6.53
CA ASN A 221 9.00 41.58 6.68
C ASN A 221 7.58 41.04 6.89
N SER A 222 6.79 41.66 7.77
CA SER A 222 5.40 41.29 8.03
C SER A 222 4.51 41.50 6.82
N ARG A 223 4.69 42.62 6.11
CA ARG A 223 3.98 42.90 4.85
C ARG A 223 4.31 41.85 3.78
N ASN A 224 5.59 41.51 3.61
CA ASN A 224 6.04 40.54 2.62
C ASN A 224 5.62 39.11 2.96
N ALA A 225 5.53 38.77 4.26
CA ALA A 225 4.99 37.48 4.70
C ALA A 225 3.54 37.29 4.25
N ILE A 226 2.66 38.29 4.47
CA ILE A 226 1.27 38.23 3.97
C ILE A 226 1.24 38.18 2.44
N ALA A 227 2.04 39.03 1.77
CA ALA A 227 2.07 39.08 0.31
C ALA A 227 2.52 37.75 -0.32
N GLN A 228 3.43 37.01 0.33
CA GLN A 228 3.85 35.68 -0.12
C GLN A 228 2.70 34.67 -0.05
N GLU A 229 1.92 34.66 1.04
CA GLU A 229 0.75 33.77 1.16
C GLU A 229 -0.33 34.11 0.13
N ILE A 230 -0.61 35.40 -0.10
CA ILE A 230 -1.51 35.85 -1.17
C ILE A 230 -1.00 35.39 -2.56
N SER A 231 0.31 35.49 -2.81
CA SER A 231 0.91 35.05 -4.07
C SER A 231 0.82 33.54 -4.28
N LYS A 232 1.00 32.74 -3.22
CA LYS A 232 0.81 31.28 -3.25
C LYS A 232 -0.64 30.93 -3.60
N PHE A 233 -1.60 31.56 -2.93
CA PHE A 233 -3.03 31.35 -3.19
C PHE A 233 -3.41 31.75 -4.62
N ARG A 234 -2.92 32.89 -5.12
CA ARG A 234 -3.10 33.30 -6.53
C ARG A 234 -2.51 32.28 -7.50
N SER A 235 -1.32 31.74 -7.22
CA SER A 235 -0.66 30.77 -8.08
C SER A 235 -1.42 29.43 -8.13
N ALA A 236 -2.02 29.02 -7.02
CA ALA A 236 -2.90 27.86 -6.96
C ALA A 236 -4.14 28.07 -7.84
N LEU A 237 -4.85 29.20 -7.71
CA LEU A 237 -6.00 29.50 -8.57
C LEU A 237 -5.63 29.63 -10.05
N THR A 238 -4.47 30.22 -10.35
CA THR A 238 -3.97 30.30 -11.74
C THR A 238 -3.75 28.89 -12.30
N THR A 239 -3.25 27.96 -11.48
CA THR A 239 -3.09 26.56 -11.89
C THR A 239 -4.44 25.96 -12.28
N VAL A 240 -5.48 26.17 -11.47
CA VAL A 240 -6.83 25.71 -11.78
C VAL A 240 -7.33 26.26 -13.11
N SER A 241 -7.21 27.57 -13.35
CA SER A 241 -7.59 28.19 -14.62
C SER A 241 -6.78 27.68 -15.82
N MET A 242 -5.50 27.37 -15.62
CA MET A 242 -4.64 26.82 -16.69
C MET A 242 -5.05 25.41 -17.09
N TYR A 243 -5.47 24.59 -16.13
CA TYR A 243 -6.00 23.27 -16.43
C TYR A 243 -7.32 23.36 -17.21
N ASP A 244 -8.22 24.26 -16.84
CA ASP A 244 -9.44 24.49 -17.62
C ASP A 244 -9.13 24.97 -19.06
N TRP A 245 -8.20 25.91 -19.20
CA TRP A 245 -7.80 26.45 -20.51
C TRP A 245 -7.12 25.42 -21.42
N VAL A 246 -6.31 24.52 -20.85
CA VAL A 246 -5.57 23.49 -21.59
C VAL A 246 -6.07 22.09 -21.16
N PRO A 247 -7.16 21.60 -21.78
CA PRO A 247 -7.63 20.24 -21.55
C PRO A 247 -6.65 19.20 -22.13
N ILE A 248 -6.82 17.94 -21.74
CA ILE A 248 -6.09 16.82 -22.35
C ILE A 248 -6.38 16.82 -23.86
N PRO A 249 -5.37 16.57 -24.73
CA PRO A 249 -5.58 16.52 -26.17
C PRO A 249 -6.75 15.61 -26.54
N LEU A 250 -7.74 16.16 -27.24
CA LEU A 250 -9.01 15.49 -27.53
C LEU A 250 -8.86 14.10 -28.16
N MET A 251 -7.84 13.93 -29.02
CA MET A 251 -7.51 12.67 -29.66
C MET A 251 -7.28 11.53 -28.66
N TYR A 252 -6.79 11.82 -27.46
CA TYR A 252 -6.40 10.79 -26.51
C TYR A 252 -7.61 10.14 -25.79
N PRO A 253 -8.53 10.90 -25.17
CA PRO A 253 -9.82 10.34 -24.71
C PRO A 253 -10.59 9.65 -25.84
N GLN A 254 -10.59 10.21 -27.06
CA GLN A 254 -11.25 9.60 -28.21
C GLN A 254 -10.68 8.22 -28.56
N LEU A 255 -9.35 8.11 -28.62
CA LEU A 255 -8.66 6.86 -28.92
C LEU A 255 -8.96 5.78 -27.87
N VAL A 256 -8.88 6.13 -26.58
CA VAL A 256 -9.14 5.19 -25.48
C VAL A 256 -10.60 4.75 -25.49
N ASN A 257 -11.52 5.71 -25.65
CA ASN A 257 -12.95 5.42 -25.70
C ASN A 257 -13.29 4.52 -26.89
N MET A 258 -12.76 4.83 -28.07
CA MET A 258 -12.93 4.02 -29.28
C MET A 258 -12.34 2.61 -29.11
N ALA A 259 -11.15 2.48 -28.53
CA ALA A 259 -10.49 1.19 -28.33
C ALA A 259 -11.32 0.27 -27.41
N VAL A 260 -11.81 0.79 -26.27
CA VAL A 260 -12.63 0.03 -25.32
C VAL A 260 -13.98 -0.36 -25.96
N HIS A 261 -14.65 0.57 -26.64
CA HIS A 261 -15.93 0.27 -27.29
C HIS A 261 -15.79 -0.70 -28.46
N THR A 262 -14.72 -0.58 -29.26
CA THR A 262 -14.46 -1.51 -30.38
C THR A 262 -14.16 -2.92 -29.86
N TYR A 263 -13.39 -3.02 -28.78
CA TYR A 263 -13.11 -4.31 -28.15
C TYR A 263 -14.41 -5.01 -27.68
N PHE A 264 -15.28 -4.30 -26.97
CA PHE A 264 -16.53 -4.90 -26.52
C PHE A 264 -17.54 -5.14 -27.64
N PHE A 265 -17.54 -4.29 -28.67
CA PHE A 265 -18.31 -4.55 -29.89
C PHE A 265 -17.89 -5.87 -30.54
N LEU A 266 -16.59 -6.17 -30.61
CA LEU A 266 -16.09 -7.45 -31.11
C LEU A 266 -16.43 -8.61 -30.17
N CYS A 267 -16.34 -8.42 -28.84
CA CYS A 267 -16.67 -9.43 -27.84
C CYS A 267 -18.12 -9.94 -27.95
N VAL A 268 -19.06 -9.10 -28.39
CA VAL A 268 -20.46 -9.51 -28.62
C VAL A 268 -20.56 -10.66 -29.64
N PHE A 269 -19.65 -10.71 -30.62
CA PHE A 269 -19.65 -11.74 -31.66
C PHE A 269 -18.67 -12.88 -31.34
N THR A 270 -17.50 -12.57 -30.78
CA THR A 270 -16.42 -13.55 -30.58
C THR A 270 -16.59 -14.42 -29.35
N ARG A 271 -17.29 -13.91 -28.31
CA ARG A 271 -17.49 -14.61 -27.02
C ARG A 271 -18.86 -15.29 -26.92
N GLN A 272 -19.48 -15.60 -28.06
CA GLN A 272 -20.66 -16.46 -28.14
C GLN A 272 -20.27 -17.93 -27.93
N PHE A 273 -21.13 -18.74 -27.31
CA PHE A 273 -20.90 -20.17 -27.13
C PHE A 273 -21.26 -20.93 -28.41
N PHE A 274 -20.28 -21.58 -29.06
CA PHE A 274 -20.50 -22.35 -30.30
C PHE A 274 -20.75 -23.84 -29.98
N ILE A 275 -21.80 -24.41 -30.59
CA ILE A 275 -22.32 -25.77 -30.31
C ILE A 275 -21.68 -26.86 -31.22
N SER A 276 -20.77 -26.49 -32.14
CA SER A 276 -20.23 -27.43 -33.14
C SER A 276 -19.20 -28.42 -32.56
N ALA A 277 -19.25 -29.67 -33.03
CA ALA A 277 -18.41 -30.76 -32.50
C ALA A 277 -16.91 -30.59 -32.75
N ASP A 278 -16.53 -29.73 -33.71
CA ASP A 278 -15.15 -29.46 -34.15
C ASP A 278 -14.60 -28.09 -33.64
N ALA A 279 -15.34 -27.36 -32.81
CA ALA A 279 -14.98 -26.01 -32.35
C ALA A 279 -13.84 -26.01 -31.31
N HIS A 280 -12.90 -25.06 -31.45
CA HIS A 280 -11.72 -24.97 -30.57
C HIS A 280 -12.04 -24.47 -29.14
N ASN A 281 -13.18 -23.79 -28.98
CA ASN A 281 -13.71 -23.27 -27.72
C ASN A 281 -14.84 -24.16 -27.15
N LYS A 282 -14.61 -25.48 -27.09
CA LYS A 282 -15.50 -26.38 -26.34
C LYS A 282 -15.43 -26.04 -24.85
N THR A 283 -16.46 -25.34 -24.38
CA THR A 283 -16.78 -25.32 -22.95
C THR A 283 -17.67 -26.52 -22.68
N GLU A 284 -17.37 -27.33 -21.66
CA GLU A 284 -18.18 -28.49 -21.27
C GLU A 284 -19.60 -28.10 -20.81
N VAL A 285 -19.84 -26.80 -20.60
CA VAL A 285 -21.10 -26.22 -20.12
C VAL A 285 -21.43 -24.99 -20.96
N ASP A 286 -22.51 -25.06 -21.75
CA ASP A 286 -23.13 -23.88 -22.36
C ASP A 286 -23.88 -23.12 -21.26
N LEU A 287 -23.28 -22.02 -20.80
CA LEU A 287 -23.84 -21.22 -19.72
C LEU A 287 -24.97 -20.30 -20.19
N TYR A 288 -25.22 -20.18 -21.52
CA TYR A 288 -26.13 -19.22 -22.18
C TYR A 288 -25.82 -17.73 -21.91
N ILE A 289 -25.18 -17.43 -20.78
CA ILE A 289 -24.80 -16.11 -20.27
C ILE A 289 -23.26 -16.08 -20.16
N PRO A 290 -22.57 -15.17 -20.87
CA PRO A 290 -21.11 -15.08 -20.84
C PRO A 290 -20.64 -14.35 -19.56
N PHE A 291 -20.72 -15.03 -18.40
CA PHE A 291 -20.44 -14.44 -17.08
C PHE A 291 -19.06 -13.77 -16.99
N MET A 292 -18.01 -14.42 -17.50
CA MET A 292 -16.65 -13.85 -17.49
C MET A 292 -16.54 -12.59 -18.36
N THR A 293 -17.16 -12.57 -19.54
CA THR A 293 -17.16 -11.38 -20.41
C THR A 293 -17.98 -10.23 -19.83
N ILE A 294 -19.06 -10.53 -19.08
CA ILE A 294 -19.82 -9.51 -18.34
C ILE A 294 -18.94 -8.91 -17.23
N ILE A 295 -18.19 -9.74 -16.50
CA ILE A 295 -17.23 -9.26 -15.50
C ILE A 295 -16.15 -8.38 -16.14
N GLU A 296 -15.56 -8.82 -17.26
CA GLU A 296 -14.59 -8.03 -18.03
C GLU A 296 -15.19 -6.69 -18.47
N PHE A 297 -16.43 -6.69 -18.98
CA PHE A 297 -17.15 -5.47 -19.34
C PHE A 297 -17.28 -4.51 -18.17
N ILE A 298 -17.73 -5.00 -17.00
CA ILE A 298 -17.86 -4.20 -15.79
C ILE A 298 -16.52 -3.58 -15.40
N PHE A 299 -15.43 -4.35 -15.44
CA PHE A 299 -14.10 -3.83 -15.07
C PHE A 299 -13.57 -2.79 -16.06
N TYR A 300 -13.56 -3.06 -17.36
CA TYR A 300 -12.99 -2.13 -18.34
C TYR A 300 -13.88 -0.90 -18.59
N MET A 301 -15.21 -1.08 -18.67
CA MET A 301 -16.11 0.07 -18.79
C MET A 301 -16.19 0.86 -17.50
N GLY A 302 -16.15 0.20 -16.34
CA GLY A 302 -16.05 0.86 -15.04
C GLY A 302 -14.78 1.70 -14.93
N TRP A 303 -13.64 1.14 -15.32
CA TRP A 303 -12.35 1.85 -15.28
C TRP A 303 -12.30 3.03 -16.26
N LEU A 304 -12.89 2.90 -17.46
CA LEU A 304 -13.09 4.01 -18.39
C LEU A 304 -14.03 5.08 -17.79
N LYS A 305 -15.11 4.68 -17.12
CA LYS A 305 -16.07 5.60 -16.50
C LYS A 305 -15.45 6.42 -15.38
N VAL A 306 -14.64 5.79 -14.50
CA VAL A 306 -13.87 6.50 -13.46
C VAL A 306 -13.00 7.60 -14.08
N ALA A 307 -12.31 7.29 -15.18
CA ALA A 307 -11.51 8.30 -15.88
C ALA A 307 -12.37 9.42 -16.49
N MET A 308 -13.52 9.08 -17.09
CA MET A 308 -14.39 10.06 -17.72
C MET A 308 -15.06 11.01 -16.71
N GLU A 309 -15.42 10.51 -15.54
CA GLU A 309 -15.98 11.30 -14.43
C GLU A 309 -14.93 12.25 -13.85
N LEU A 310 -13.73 11.74 -13.56
CA LEU A 310 -12.62 12.57 -13.04
C LEU A 310 -12.00 13.52 -14.08
N LEU A 311 -12.39 13.44 -15.35
CA LEU A 311 -11.84 14.27 -16.44
C LEU A 311 -12.14 15.75 -16.21
N ASN A 312 -13.33 16.07 -15.72
CA ASN A 312 -13.75 17.43 -15.39
C ASN A 312 -14.40 17.49 -14.00
N PRO A 313 -13.63 17.67 -12.92
CA PRO A 313 -14.14 17.64 -11.55
C PRO A 313 -14.90 18.91 -11.11
N PHE A 314 -15.24 19.80 -12.05
CA PHE A 314 -15.94 21.07 -11.80
C PHE A 314 -17.38 21.05 -12.38
N GLY A 315 -17.94 19.86 -12.56
CA GLY A 315 -19.30 19.65 -13.04
C GLY A 315 -20.35 19.76 -11.94
N GLU A 316 -21.34 18.86 -12.02
CA GLU A 316 -22.41 18.68 -11.03
C GLU A 316 -22.58 17.18 -10.67
N ASP A 317 -21.58 16.35 -11.00
CA ASP A 317 -21.59 14.94 -10.65
C ASP A 317 -21.38 14.76 -9.12
N ALA A 318 -21.75 13.59 -8.58
CA ALA A 318 -21.77 13.38 -7.13
C ALA A 318 -20.38 13.46 -6.48
N ASP A 319 -19.33 13.11 -7.23
CA ASP A 319 -17.93 13.10 -6.78
C ASP A 319 -17.13 14.34 -7.22
N ASP A 320 -17.80 15.34 -7.83
CA ASP A 320 -17.19 16.61 -8.20
C ASP A 320 -16.85 17.50 -6.99
N PHE A 321 -15.96 18.47 -7.19
CA PHE A 321 -15.59 19.39 -6.13
C PHE A 321 -16.72 20.35 -5.78
N ASP A 322 -17.14 20.38 -4.50
CA ASP A 322 -18.10 21.37 -4.02
C ASP A 322 -17.45 22.76 -3.84
N CYS A 323 -17.31 23.49 -4.94
CA CYS A 323 -16.75 24.84 -4.95
C CYS A 323 -17.68 25.87 -4.28
N ASN A 324 -19.00 25.62 -4.23
CA ASN A 324 -19.94 26.52 -3.55
C ASN A 324 -19.69 26.49 -2.04
N LEU A 325 -19.61 25.30 -1.45
CA LEU A 325 -19.28 25.11 -0.05
C LEU A 325 -17.90 25.70 0.28
N LEU A 326 -16.92 25.52 -0.61
CA LEU A 326 -15.58 26.04 -0.38
C LEU A 326 -15.54 27.58 -0.32
N ILE A 327 -16.27 28.27 -1.19
CA ILE A 327 -16.39 29.74 -1.15
C ILE A 327 -17.00 30.17 0.19
N ASP A 328 -18.10 29.53 0.60
CA ASP A 328 -18.80 29.88 1.85
C ASP A 328 -17.93 29.62 3.09
N ARG A 329 -17.27 28.46 3.13
CA ARG A 329 -16.35 28.06 4.20
C ARG A 329 -15.17 29.01 4.31
N ASN A 330 -14.53 29.36 3.18
CA ASN A 330 -13.41 30.29 3.17
C ASN A 330 -13.85 31.70 3.58
N LEU A 331 -15.01 32.17 3.11
CA LEU A 331 -15.50 33.48 3.52
C LEU A 331 -15.80 33.53 5.02
N ALA A 332 -16.48 32.50 5.56
CA ALA A 332 -16.84 32.42 6.97
C ALA A 332 -15.61 32.33 7.89
N ILE A 333 -14.72 31.36 7.65
CA ILE A 333 -13.52 31.15 8.48
C ILE A 333 -12.58 32.35 8.34
N GLY A 334 -12.38 32.85 7.12
CA GLY A 334 -11.51 33.99 6.88
C GLY A 334 -11.96 35.24 7.63
N LEU A 335 -13.25 35.58 7.55
CA LEU A 335 -13.80 36.78 8.21
C LEU A 335 -13.84 36.64 9.73
N THR A 336 -14.24 35.49 10.27
CA THR A 336 -14.25 35.24 11.72
C THR A 336 -12.84 35.26 12.33
N SER A 337 -11.85 34.74 11.61
CA SER A 337 -10.44 34.67 12.06
C SER A 337 -9.77 36.04 12.17
N VAL A 338 -10.11 36.98 11.27
CA VAL A 338 -9.50 38.32 11.24
C VAL A 338 -10.32 39.40 11.96
N ASP A 339 -11.51 39.03 12.45
CA ASP A 339 -12.44 39.94 13.11
C ASP A 339 -12.81 39.45 14.51
N ASP A 340 -13.62 38.40 14.63
CA ASP A 340 -14.13 37.91 15.91
C ASP A 340 -13.02 37.32 16.77
N ALA A 341 -12.12 36.53 16.18
CA ALA A 341 -10.98 35.93 16.90
C ALA A 341 -9.76 36.88 17.01
N TYR A 342 -9.84 38.09 16.45
CA TYR A 342 -8.70 39.01 16.43
C TYR A 342 -8.35 39.50 17.83
N ASP A 343 -7.10 39.25 18.23
CA ASP A 343 -6.55 39.67 19.54
C ASP A 343 -7.38 39.17 20.74
N GLN A 344 -8.12 38.06 20.55
CA GLN A 344 -8.88 37.38 21.59
C GLN A 344 -8.15 36.11 22.01
N LEU A 345 -7.25 36.24 22.98
CA LEU A 345 -6.58 35.10 23.61
C LEU A 345 -7.26 34.73 24.93
N PRO A 346 -7.39 33.43 25.27
CA PRO A 346 -7.74 33.01 26.61
C PRO A 346 -6.73 33.52 27.63
N GLU A 347 -7.17 33.77 28.86
CA GLU A 347 -6.30 34.21 29.96
C GLU A 347 -5.08 33.27 30.11
N VAL A 348 -3.87 33.84 30.07
CA VAL A 348 -2.62 33.07 30.16
C VAL A 348 -2.44 32.56 31.59
N LYS A 349 -2.76 31.29 31.80
CA LYS A 349 -2.61 30.60 33.09
C LYS A 349 -1.47 29.58 33.00
N PRO A 350 -0.78 29.30 34.13
CA PRO A 350 0.14 28.17 34.20
C PRO A 350 -0.59 26.90 33.77
N ASP A 351 -0.01 26.16 32.84
CA ASP A 351 -0.51 24.84 32.50
C ASP A 351 -0.33 23.88 33.70
N VAL A 352 -1.03 22.74 33.65
CA VAL A 352 -1.06 21.76 34.75
C VAL A 352 0.31 21.09 34.98
N PHE A 353 1.27 21.29 34.08
CA PHE A 353 2.59 20.67 34.11
C PHE A 353 3.69 21.59 34.67
N VAL A 354 3.38 22.86 34.95
CA VAL A 354 4.34 23.78 35.59
C VAL A 354 4.79 23.23 36.95
N GLY A 355 6.10 23.00 37.10
CA GLY A 355 6.71 22.47 38.33
C GLY A 355 6.51 20.97 38.57
N ARG A 356 5.94 20.22 37.62
CA ARG A 356 5.77 18.77 37.68
C ARG A 356 6.49 18.11 36.50
N SER A 357 7.13 16.96 36.73
CA SER A 357 7.61 16.13 35.61
C SER A 357 6.39 15.63 34.83
N VAL A 358 6.26 16.00 33.55
CA VAL A 358 5.19 15.50 32.66
C VAL A 358 5.22 13.96 32.69
N LYS A 359 4.19 13.35 33.29
CA LYS A 359 3.97 11.90 33.22
C LYS A 359 3.05 11.62 32.02
N PRO A 360 3.16 10.45 31.39
CA PRO A 360 2.16 9.98 30.43
C PRO A 360 0.75 10.11 31.04
N LEU A 361 -0.14 10.80 30.32
CA LEU A 361 -1.52 11.03 30.74
C LEU A 361 -2.36 9.83 30.31
N ASP A 362 -2.17 8.72 31.01
CA ASP A 362 -2.89 7.47 30.75
C ASP A 362 -4.21 7.43 31.55
N SER A 363 -5.30 7.01 30.90
CA SER A 363 -6.53 6.63 31.60
C SER A 363 -6.35 5.23 32.20
N ASP A 364 -7.19 4.83 33.16
CA ASP A 364 -7.08 3.48 33.76
C ASP A 364 -7.24 2.36 32.71
N ASP A 365 -7.87 2.65 31.55
CA ASP A 365 -7.96 1.74 30.39
C ASP A 365 -6.65 1.59 29.59
N THR A 366 -5.71 2.55 29.67
CA THR A 366 -4.42 2.51 28.94
C THR A 366 -3.24 2.02 29.79
N ARG A 367 -3.48 1.68 31.07
CA ARG A 367 -2.46 1.37 32.09
C ARG A 367 -1.80 -0.02 31.99
N SER A 368 -2.24 -0.88 31.08
CA SER A 368 -1.95 -2.33 31.05
C SER A 368 -0.72 -2.76 30.23
N LEU A 369 0.03 -1.84 29.64
CA LEU A 369 1.13 -2.19 28.73
C LEU A 369 2.47 -2.32 29.49
N LYS A 370 2.69 -3.43 30.20
CA LYS A 370 3.70 -4.43 29.80
C LYS A 370 3.88 -5.66 30.74
N TYR A 371 3.92 -6.91 30.25
CA TYR A 371 4.09 -8.13 31.08
C TYR A 371 4.90 -9.32 30.49
N HIS A 372 6.17 -9.62 30.83
CA HIS A 372 6.82 -10.89 30.39
C HIS A 372 5.94 -12.06 30.84
N PHE A 373 5.35 -12.85 29.94
CA PHE A 373 4.22 -13.73 30.31
C PHE A 373 4.54 -14.63 31.51
N GLY A 374 5.73 -15.25 31.52
CA GLY A 374 6.19 -16.07 32.65
C GLY A 374 6.35 -15.30 33.96
N SER A 375 6.90 -14.08 33.94
CA SER A 375 7.02 -13.27 35.17
C SER A 375 5.69 -12.64 35.60
N ALA A 376 4.76 -12.43 34.68
CA ALA A 376 3.43 -11.93 34.96
C ALA A 376 2.55 -13.03 35.58
N ALA A 377 2.58 -14.23 35.01
CA ALA A 377 1.94 -15.40 35.60
C ALA A 377 2.49 -15.67 37.01
N GLN A 378 3.81 -15.60 37.18
CA GLN A 378 4.43 -15.75 38.49
C GLN A 378 4.08 -14.60 39.46
N TYR A 379 4.04 -13.35 38.99
CA TYR A 379 3.59 -12.20 39.79
C TYR A 379 2.14 -12.37 40.27
N LEU A 380 1.29 -12.99 39.45
CA LEU A 380 -0.07 -13.36 39.80
C LEU A 380 -0.15 -14.62 40.70
N GLY A 381 0.99 -15.22 41.04
CA GLY A 381 1.09 -16.36 41.96
C GLY A 381 1.04 -17.74 41.30
N HIS A 382 1.19 -17.84 39.97
CA HIS A 382 1.22 -19.12 39.26
C HIS A 382 2.62 -19.74 39.23
N ASP A 383 2.69 -21.07 39.29
CA ASP A 383 3.92 -21.83 39.01
C ASP A 383 4.14 -21.93 37.50
N VAL A 384 5.36 -21.67 37.04
CA VAL A 384 5.68 -21.56 35.62
C VAL A 384 6.93 -22.38 35.30
N LYS A 385 6.75 -23.40 34.45
CA LYS A 385 7.84 -24.14 33.82
C LYS A 385 7.90 -23.82 32.34
N MET A 386 9.09 -23.54 31.84
CA MET A 386 9.37 -23.33 30.42
C MET A 386 9.93 -24.61 29.81
N TRP A 387 9.34 -25.04 28.70
CA TRP A 387 9.87 -26.10 27.85
C TRP A 387 10.47 -25.46 26.61
N THR A 388 11.79 -25.60 26.41
CA THR A 388 12.50 -24.95 25.31
C THR A 388 13.31 -25.96 24.51
N GLN A 389 13.26 -25.82 23.18
CA GLN A 389 14.12 -26.56 22.27
C GLN A 389 15.39 -25.75 21.99
N MET A 390 16.56 -26.40 22.01
CA MET A 390 17.79 -25.78 21.50
C MET A 390 17.81 -25.88 19.97
N GLU A 391 17.40 -24.82 19.28
CA GLU A 391 17.66 -24.67 17.85
C GLU A 391 19.00 -23.95 17.60
N MET A 392 19.69 -24.42 16.57
CA MET A 392 20.86 -23.85 15.89
C MET A 392 21.28 -22.46 16.36
N ALA A 393 22.39 -22.35 17.11
CA ALA A 393 23.28 -21.19 17.23
C ALA A 393 22.65 -19.77 17.15
N MET A 394 21.37 -19.60 17.53
CA MET A 394 20.72 -18.32 17.70
C MET A 394 21.16 -17.83 19.07
N LEU A 395 22.44 -17.45 19.11
CA LEU A 395 23.11 -16.60 20.08
C LEU A 395 22.22 -16.21 21.25
N ASP A 396 22.01 -17.13 22.20
CA ASP A 396 21.85 -16.73 23.59
C ASP A 396 23.21 -16.15 23.98
N THR A 397 23.37 -14.85 23.72
CA THR A 397 24.55 -14.07 24.08
C THR A 397 24.72 -13.91 25.60
N GLY A 398 24.05 -14.74 26.41
CA GLY A 398 24.06 -14.67 27.87
C GLY A 398 23.25 -13.49 28.41
N ASN A 399 22.47 -12.81 27.57
CA ASN A 399 21.71 -11.61 27.94
C ASN A 399 20.25 -11.89 28.33
N ASN A 400 19.69 -13.06 28.00
CA ASN A 400 18.35 -13.45 28.42
C ASN A 400 18.42 -14.21 29.74
N LYS A 401 18.46 -13.49 30.86
CA LYS A 401 18.32 -14.10 32.18
C LYS A 401 16.89 -14.62 32.37
N LEU A 402 16.77 -15.89 32.74
CA LEU A 402 15.50 -16.48 33.21
C LEU A 402 14.89 -15.60 34.31
N PRO A 403 13.57 -15.35 34.28
CA PRO A 403 12.89 -14.65 35.37
C PRO A 403 13.08 -15.38 36.70
N GLU A 404 13.21 -14.63 37.78
CA GLU A 404 13.43 -15.17 39.14
C GLU A 404 12.25 -16.07 39.55
N GLY A 405 12.43 -17.39 39.56
CA GLY A 405 11.43 -18.39 39.97
C GLY A 405 10.64 -19.03 38.82
N VAL A 406 11.10 -18.86 37.58
CA VAL A 406 10.70 -19.70 36.44
C VAL A 406 11.76 -20.78 36.23
N THR A 407 11.36 -22.05 36.14
CA THR A 407 12.27 -23.16 35.82
C THR A 407 12.24 -23.48 34.34
N GLU A 408 13.40 -23.71 33.71
CA GLU A 408 13.50 -24.08 32.29
C GLU A 408 13.96 -25.51 32.12
N TYR A 409 13.27 -26.25 31.25
CA TYR A 409 13.66 -27.55 30.75
C TYR A 409 14.06 -27.44 29.28
N ARG A 410 15.36 -27.64 29.00
CA ARG A 410 15.94 -27.53 27.65
C ARG A 410 16.08 -28.91 27.01
N ILE A 411 15.55 -29.09 25.80
CA ILE A 411 15.75 -30.28 24.99
C ILE A 411 16.77 -29.99 23.89
N PRO A 412 17.90 -30.75 23.84
CA PRO A 412 18.83 -30.66 22.73
C PRO A 412 18.22 -31.32 21.48
N ILE A 413 18.20 -30.61 20.36
CA ILE A 413 17.76 -31.12 19.07
C ILE A 413 18.99 -31.30 18.17
N HIS A 414 19.09 -32.44 17.50
CA HIS A 414 20.18 -32.78 16.58
C HIS A 414 19.62 -33.04 15.18
N PHE A 415 19.96 -32.19 14.21
CA PHE A 415 19.53 -32.39 12.82
C PHE A 415 20.46 -33.38 12.10
N THR A 416 19.86 -34.24 11.28
CA THR A 416 20.53 -35.30 10.52
C THR A 416 21.42 -34.78 9.37
N ASP A 417 21.06 -33.65 8.77
CA ASP A 417 21.81 -33.04 7.67
C ASP A 417 22.63 -31.81 8.11
N THR A 418 23.91 -31.79 7.71
CA THR A 418 24.79 -30.62 7.84
C THR A 418 24.20 -29.37 7.17
N LEU A 419 23.51 -29.50 6.04
CA LEU A 419 22.91 -28.36 5.33
C LEU A 419 21.77 -27.74 6.15
N LYS A 420 20.97 -28.57 6.84
CA LYS A 420 19.94 -28.13 7.80
C LYS A 420 20.57 -27.44 9.00
N THR A 421 21.67 -27.97 9.55
CA THR A 421 22.43 -27.30 10.62
C THR A 421 23.12 -26.00 10.20
N GLU A 422 23.29 -25.76 8.90
CA GLU A 422 23.80 -24.50 8.34
C GLU A 422 22.71 -23.65 7.66
N GLY A 423 21.45 -24.10 7.69
CA GLY A 423 20.32 -23.49 6.99
C GLY A 423 20.11 -22.03 7.35
N LEU A 424 20.34 -21.66 8.62
CA LEU A 424 20.31 -20.26 9.06
C LEU A 424 21.38 -19.39 8.37
N LYS A 425 22.59 -19.92 8.13
CA LYS A 425 23.64 -19.16 7.41
C LYS A 425 23.25 -18.95 5.95
N VAL A 426 22.68 -19.97 5.31
CA VAL A 426 22.18 -19.91 3.93
C VAL A 426 21.00 -18.92 3.84
N PHE A 427 20.07 -18.99 4.79
CA PHE A 427 18.97 -18.04 4.93
C PHE A 427 19.47 -16.61 5.12
N GLN A 428 20.46 -16.42 6.01
CA GLN A 428 21.11 -15.14 6.25
C GLN A 428 21.88 -14.60 5.04
N SER A 429 22.33 -15.45 4.12
CA SER A 429 22.89 -14.97 2.84
C SER A 429 21.82 -14.57 1.84
N MET A 430 20.73 -15.35 1.73
CA MET A 430 19.66 -15.09 0.77
C MET A 430 18.79 -13.89 1.12
N MET A 431 18.65 -13.53 2.41
CA MET A 431 17.73 -12.46 2.84
C MET A 431 18.00 -11.07 2.23
N PHE A 432 19.22 -10.83 1.71
CA PHE A 432 19.60 -9.58 1.05
C PHE A 432 19.51 -9.63 -0.49
N GLU A 433 19.19 -10.78 -1.09
CA GLU A 433 19.13 -10.98 -2.55
C GLU A 433 17.68 -10.99 -3.10
N SER A 434 17.52 -11.04 -4.44
CA SER A 434 16.28 -10.67 -5.16
C SER A 434 15.27 -11.79 -5.43
N GLY A 435 15.28 -12.89 -4.68
CA GLY A 435 14.41 -14.04 -4.91
C GLY A 435 13.17 -14.13 -4.01
N ASP A 436 12.41 -13.05 -3.79
CA ASP A 436 11.35 -12.99 -2.77
C ASP A 436 10.29 -14.12 -2.81
N ALA A 437 10.05 -14.79 -3.95
CA ALA A 437 9.09 -15.90 -4.05
C ALA A 437 9.74 -17.29 -4.03
N HIS A 438 10.83 -17.48 -4.79
CA HIS A 438 11.56 -18.75 -4.82
C HIS A 438 12.30 -19.00 -3.51
N ASP A 439 12.92 -17.97 -2.95
CA ASP A 439 13.66 -18.08 -1.69
C ASP A 439 12.70 -18.25 -0.52
N LEU A 440 11.53 -17.60 -0.54
CA LEU A 440 10.48 -17.83 0.48
C LEU A 440 9.91 -19.25 0.41
N TRP A 441 9.77 -19.80 -0.80
CA TRP A 441 9.34 -21.19 -1.01
C TRP A 441 10.42 -22.19 -0.58
N TRP A 442 11.67 -22.01 -1.00
CA TRP A 442 12.79 -22.87 -0.63
C TRP A 442 13.03 -22.85 0.89
N THR A 443 13.10 -21.66 1.47
CA THR A 443 13.34 -21.51 2.92
C THR A 443 12.22 -22.09 3.76
N GLY A 444 10.96 -21.93 3.35
CA GLY A 444 9.85 -22.54 4.07
C GLY A 444 9.85 -24.08 4.01
N GLN A 445 10.32 -24.70 2.91
CA GLN A 445 10.48 -26.17 2.85
C GLN A 445 11.57 -26.65 3.83
N GLU A 446 12.73 -25.99 3.88
CA GLU A 446 13.79 -26.36 4.82
C GLU A 446 13.36 -26.15 6.29
N PHE A 447 12.68 -25.03 6.59
CA PHE A 447 12.12 -24.78 7.92
C PHE A 447 11.03 -25.81 8.28
N LYS A 448 10.21 -26.25 7.32
CA LYS A 448 9.24 -27.33 7.54
C LYS A 448 9.95 -28.59 8.01
N ASP A 449 10.93 -29.06 7.24
CA ASP A 449 11.67 -30.29 7.53
C ASP A 449 12.37 -30.25 8.89
N MET A 450 13.00 -29.12 9.23
CA MET A 450 13.61 -28.92 10.54
C MET A 450 12.58 -29.03 11.67
N ARG A 451 11.40 -28.43 11.51
CA ARG A 451 10.36 -28.43 12.55
C ARG A 451 9.75 -29.80 12.76
N VAL A 452 9.57 -30.57 11.69
CA VAL A 452 9.14 -31.96 11.76
C VAL A 452 10.14 -32.81 12.55
N GLU A 453 11.42 -32.70 12.21
CA GLU A 453 12.50 -33.46 12.87
C GLU A 453 12.68 -33.06 14.35
N ALA A 454 12.55 -31.77 14.66
CA ALA A 454 12.53 -31.27 16.03
C ALA A 454 11.33 -31.81 16.82
N CYS A 455 10.14 -31.83 16.20
CA CYS A 455 8.94 -32.36 16.83
C CYS A 455 9.08 -33.85 17.15
N GLU A 456 9.59 -34.65 16.21
CA GLU A 456 9.84 -36.07 16.43
C GLU A 456 10.78 -36.29 17.63
N GLN A 457 11.89 -35.56 17.70
CA GLN A 457 12.85 -35.68 18.80
C GLN A 457 12.25 -35.26 20.15
N MET A 458 11.42 -34.22 20.19
CA MET A 458 10.71 -33.83 21.41
C MET A 458 9.74 -34.92 21.87
N LEU A 459 8.94 -35.49 20.97
CA LEU A 459 7.95 -36.53 21.30
C LEU A 459 8.61 -37.87 21.70
N ARG A 460 9.75 -38.21 21.10
CA ARG A 460 10.58 -39.40 21.43
C ARG A 460 11.49 -39.20 22.64
N HIS A 461 11.53 -38.01 23.24
CA HIS A 461 12.36 -37.75 24.42
C HIS A 461 11.96 -38.63 25.63
N ASP A 462 12.84 -38.74 26.63
CA ASP A 462 12.71 -39.68 27.75
C ASP A 462 11.32 -39.62 28.42
N GLU A 463 10.64 -40.77 28.46
CA GLU A 463 9.30 -40.92 29.02
C GLU A 463 9.23 -40.53 30.50
N LYS A 464 10.33 -40.65 31.25
CA LYS A 464 10.39 -40.21 32.65
C LYS A 464 10.11 -38.72 32.81
N VAL A 465 10.55 -37.91 31.85
CA VAL A 465 10.30 -36.47 31.85
C VAL A 465 8.80 -36.23 31.71
N TYR A 466 8.15 -36.90 30.76
CA TYR A 466 6.71 -36.80 30.58
C TYR A 466 5.92 -37.30 31.79
N GLU A 467 6.39 -38.33 32.50
CA GLU A 467 5.80 -38.78 33.76
C GLU A 467 5.91 -37.72 34.86
N ASP A 468 7.05 -37.03 34.97
CA ASP A 468 7.26 -35.99 35.98
C ASP A 468 6.38 -34.75 35.69
N PHE A 469 6.31 -34.32 34.43
CA PHE A 469 5.39 -33.24 34.03
C PHE A 469 3.90 -33.63 34.23
N ARG A 470 3.55 -34.91 34.07
CA ARG A 470 2.20 -35.41 34.39
C ARG A 470 1.92 -35.39 35.90
N LYS A 471 2.92 -35.65 36.75
CA LYS A 471 2.79 -35.56 38.22
C LYS A 471 2.65 -34.12 38.70
N ASP A 472 3.30 -33.17 38.02
CA ASP A 472 3.18 -31.74 38.34
C ASP A 472 1.75 -31.22 38.13
N GLY A 473 1.01 -31.78 37.18
CA GLY A 473 -0.43 -31.53 37.03
C GLY A 473 -0.79 -30.14 36.49
N PHE A 474 -0.16 -29.71 35.38
CA PHE A 474 -0.41 -28.39 34.79
C PHE A 474 -1.85 -28.19 34.28
N ASP A 475 -2.46 -27.06 34.65
CA ASP A 475 -3.81 -26.69 34.21
C ASP A 475 -3.86 -26.16 32.77
N VAL A 476 -2.81 -25.43 32.35
CA VAL A 476 -2.74 -24.72 31.07
C VAL A 476 -1.33 -24.79 30.52
N ALA A 477 -1.21 -25.10 29.23
CA ALA A 477 0.02 -24.94 28.47
C ALA A 477 -0.10 -23.72 27.55
N ILE A 478 1.02 -23.05 27.29
CA ILE A 478 1.06 -21.91 26.39
C ILE A 478 2.11 -22.19 25.34
N ALA A 479 1.68 -22.16 24.09
CA ALA A 479 2.47 -22.61 22.97
C ALA A 479 2.38 -21.63 21.81
N HIS A 480 3.45 -21.57 21.03
CA HIS A 480 3.44 -20.77 19.81
C HIS A 480 2.53 -21.41 18.76
N PHE A 481 1.76 -20.62 18.00
CA PHE A 481 0.74 -21.14 17.08
C PHE A 481 1.30 -21.67 15.74
N HIS A 482 2.60 -21.53 15.50
CA HIS A 482 3.20 -21.72 14.18
C HIS A 482 3.45 -23.20 13.83
N ASP A 483 3.42 -24.12 14.80
CA ASP A 483 3.47 -25.58 14.64
C ASP A 483 2.43 -26.24 15.56
N LEU A 484 2.04 -27.50 15.29
CA LEU A 484 1.06 -28.23 16.10
C LEU A 484 1.70 -29.22 17.06
N CYS A 485 3.01 -29.45 16.95
CA CYS A 485 3.76 -30.25 17.91
C CYS A 485 3.47 -29.93 19.39
N PRO A 486 3.33 -28.66 19.82
CA PRO A 486 3.02 -28.36 21.20
C PRO A 486 1.66 -28.92 21.67
N LEU A 487 0.69 -29.12 20.78
CA LEU A 487 -0.57 -29.78 21.11
C LEU A 487 -0.34 -31.28 21.40
N ALA A 488 0.50 -31.94 20.59
CA ALA A 488 0.90 -33.32 20.82
C ALA A 488 1.62 -33.49 22.17
N ILE A 489 2.57 -32.59 22.47
CA ILE A 489 3.29 -32.56 23.75
C ILE A 489 2.33 -32.34 24.91
N ALA A 490 1.42 -31.35 24.81
CA ALA A 490 0.43 -31.06 25.84
C ALA A 490 -0.49 -32.26 26.09
N LYS A 491 -0.93 -32.95 25.04
CA LYS A 491 -1.72 -34.20 25.14
C LYS A 491 -0.95 -35.28 25.89
N LYS A 492 0.34 -35.47 25.57
CA LYS A 492 1.23 -36.44 26.25
C LYS A 492 1.46 -36.09 27.73
N MET A 493 1.51 -34.80 28.06
CA MET A 493 1.58 -34.29 29.44
C MET A 493 0.22 -34.28 30.16
N ASN A 494 -0.86 -34.72 29.51
CA ASN A 494 -2.24 -34.70 30.03
C ASN A 494 -2.76 -33.29 30.37
N VAL A 495 -2.28 -32.27 29.63
CA VAL A 495 -2.74 -30.88 29.75
C VAL A 495 -3.92 -30.66 28.80
N LYS A 496 -5.08 -30.29 29.35
CA LYS A 496 -6.34 -30.21 28.59
C LYS A 496 -6.57 -28.90 27.86
N ARG A 497 -5.81 -27.85 28.18
CA ARG A 497 -5.99 -26.50 27.62
C ARG A 497 -4.66 -25.95 27.14
N VAL A 498 -4.61 -25.56 25.88
CA VAL A 498 -3.44 -24.94 25.26
C VAL A 498 -3.82 -23.55 24.77
N ILE A 499 -3.18 -22.51 25.28
CA ILE A 499 -3.36 -21.15 24.77
C ILE A 499 -2.29 -20.90 23.72
N TRP A 500 -2.72 -20.45 22.54
CA TRP A 500 -1.77 -20.06 21.51
C TRP A 500 -1.23 -18.65 21.72
N ILE A 501 0.04 -18.43 21.39
CA ILE A 501 0.66 -17.10 21.40
C ILE A 501 1.37 -16.81 20.07
N THR A 502 1.25 -15.59 19.56
CA THR A 502 1.91 -15.16 18.31
C THR A 502 3.28 -14.52 18.55
N HIS A 503 4.12 -14.44 17.52
CA HIS A 503 5.41 -13.71 17.53
C HIS A 503 5.28 -12.21 17.21
N GLY A 504 4.06 -11.75 16.90
CA GLY A 504 3.75 -10.37 16.50
C GLY A 504 2.24 -10.16 16.31
N THR A 505 1.83 -9.07 15.67
CA THR A 505 0.38 -8.76 15.47
C THR A 505 -0.30 -9.56 14.36
N SER A 506 0.48 -10.28 13.57
CA SER A 506 -0.02 -11.08 12.46
C SER A 506 -0.75 -12.34 12.95
N ILE A 507 -2.00 -12.52 12.51
CA ILE A 507 -2.75 -13.78 12.67
C ILE A 507 -2.81 -14.42 11.29
N TYR A 508 -2.43 -15.68 11.21
CA TYR A 508 -2.50 -16.46 9.97
C TYR A 508 -3.83 -17.20 9.87
N ASP A 509 -4.25 -17.50 8.64
CA ASP A 509 -5.57 -18.07 8.36
C ASP A 509 -5.83 -19.38 9.09
N PHE A 510 -4.81 -20.24 9.27
CA PHE A 510 -4.90 -21.45 10.10
C PHE A 510 -5.48 -21.17 11.50
N SER A 511 -4.79 -20.30 12.26
CA SER A 511 -5.18 -19.95 13.63
C SER A 511 -6.50 -19.16 13.68
N ALA A 512 -6.79 -18.41 12.61
CA ALA A 512 -8.04 -17.67 12.50
C ALA A 512 -9.24 -18.62 12.33
N VAL A 513 -9.15 -19.58 11.42
CA VAL A 513 -10.21 -20.57 11.13
C VAL A 513 -10.53 -21.40 12.36
N GLU A 514 -9.50 -21.93 13.04
CA GLU A 514 -9.66 -22.76 14.24
C GLU A 514 -10.38 -22.03 15.38
N LEU A 515 -10.16 -20.72 15.48
CA LEU A 515 -10.78 -19.88 16.50
C LEU A 515 -12.04 -19.16 16.01
N GLY A 516 -12.56 -19.53 14.83
CA GLY A 516 -13.78 -18.93 14.27
C GLY A 516 -13.65 -17.47 13.85
N LEU A 517 -12.43 -16.96 13.70
CA LEU A 517 -12.14 -15.63 13.14
C LEU A 517 -12.20 -15.70 11.61
N ARG A 518 -13.14 -14.98 11.00
CA ARG A 518 -13.19 -14.82 9.55
C ARG A 518 -12.25 -13.72 9.10
N THR A 519 -11.25 -14.07 8.29
CA THR A 519 -10.41 -13.09 7.58
C THR A 519 -11.12 -12.62 6.32
N ILE A 520 -11.15 -11.29 6.11
CA ILE A 520 -11.77 -10.67 4.94
C ILE A 520 -10.64 -10.10 4.09
N PRO A 521 -10.23 -10.78 3.01
CA PRO A 521 -9.10 -10.38 2.18
C PRO A 521 -9.21 -9.00 1.55
N SER A 522 -10.42 -8.43 1.45
CA SER A 522 -10.65 -7.10 0.89
C SER A 522 -10.34 -5.94 1.83
N SER A 523 -10.13 -6.21 3.12
CA SER A 523 -9.90 -5.19 4.16
C SER A 523 -8.76 -5.52 5.11
N ILE A 524 -8.39 -6.79 5.24
CA ILE A 524 -7.34 -7.26 6.14
C ILE A 524 -6.19 -7.78 5.27
N PRO A 525 -5.02 -7.13 5.26
CA PRO A 525 -3.84 -7.67 4.61
C PRO A 525 -3.41 -9.01 5.22
N HIS A 526 -3.01 -9.95 4.36
CA HIS A 526 -2.36 -11.19 4.73
C HIS A 526 -1.00 -10.88 5.41
N PRO A 527 -0.57 -11.63 6.44
CA PRO A 527 0.72 -11.43 7.11
C PRO A 527 1.95 -11.37 6.20
N LEU A 528 1.92 -12.08 5.07
CA LEU A 528 3.02 -12.12 4.09
C LEU A 528 2.85 -11.11 2.93
N SER A 529 1.74 -10.38 2.92
CA SER A 529 1.45 -9.37 1.91
C SER A 529 2.18 -8.06 2.21
N SER A 530 2.47 -7.28 1.17
CA SER A 530 2.96 -5.90 1.26
C SER A 530 1.82 -4.87 1.19
N ALA A 531 0.56 -5.31 1.20
CA ALA A 531 -0.59 -4.44 1.13
C ALA A 531 -0.75 -3.60 2.41
N GLY A 532 -0.95 -2.28 2.24
CA GLY A 532 -1.20 -1.36 3.35
C GLY A 532 -2.67 -1.32 3.79
N PHE A 533 -3.03 -0.37 4.66
CA PHE A 533 -4.41 -0.19 5.10
C PHE A 533 -5.36 0.24 3.97
N ALA A 534 -4.95 1.22 3.18
CA ALA A 534 -5.67 1.68 2.00
C ALA A 534 -5.29 0.79 0.80
N GLN A 535 -5.89 -0.40 0.73
CA GLN A 535 -5.63 -1.36 -0.34
C GLN A 535 -6.29 -0.91 -1.65
N SER A 536 -5.50 -0.75 -2.71
CA SER A 536 -6.00 -0.64 -4.08
C SER A 536 -6.68 -1.94 -4.52
N PHE A 537 -7.41 -1.93 -5.64
CA PHE A 537 -7.98 -3.17 -6.18
C PHE A 537 -6.92 -4.24 -6.44
N ILE A 538 -5.76 -3.86 -6.99
CA ILE A 538 -4.65 -4.80 -7.22
C ILE A 538 -4.09 -5.32 -5.90
N ASP A 539 -3.95 -4.45 -4.89
CA ASP A 539 -3.55 -4.91 -3.55
C ASP A 539 -4.56 -5.91 -3.00
N ARG A 540 -5.86 -5.69 -3.18
CA ARG A 540 -6.92 -6.62 -2.74
C ARG A 540 -6.90 -7.92 -3.53
N VAL A 541 -6.64 -7.90 -4.83
CA VAL A 541 -6.51 -9.10 -5.66
C VAL A 541 -5.27 -9.88 -5.24
N GLN A 542 -4.11 -9.23 -5.11
CA GLN A 542 -2.89 -9.85 -4.61
C GLN A 542 -3.07 -10.39 -3.19
N ASN A 543 -3.78 -9.64 -2.33
CA ASN A 543 -4.07 -10.06 -0.98
C ASN A 543 -5.04 -11.26 -0.94
N THR A 544 -6.06 -11.24 -1.79
CA THR A 544 -6.97 -12.38 -1.98
C THR A 544 -6.21 -13.57 -2.55
N LEU A 545 -5.28 -13.34 -3.49
CA LEU A 545 -4.39 -14.37 -3.97
C LEU A 545 -3.46 -14.85 -2.87
N TRP A 546 -3.01 -14.04 -1.91
CA TRP A 546 -2.26 -14.53 -0.75
C TRP A 546 -3.13 -15.44 0.13
N HIS A 547 -4.34 -15.00 0.46
CA HIS A 547 -5.30 -15.79 1.25
C HIS A 547 -5.83 -17.05 0.53
N LEU A 548 -5.89 -17.04 -0.81
CA LEU A 548 -6.27 -18.19 -1.64
C LEU A 548 -5.07 -19.02 -2.06
N SER A 549 -3.87 -18.43 -2.05
CA SER A 549 -2.69 -19.07 -2.56
C SER A 549 -2.41 -20.24 -1.67
N LEU A 550 -2.20 -21.37 -2.33
CA LEU A 550 -1.52 -22.49 -1.73
C LEU A 550 -0.09 -22.11 -1.30
N LEU A 551 0.40 -20.86 -1.37
CA LEU A 551 1.70 -20.46 -0.78
C LEU A 551 1.65 -20.36 0.75
N ASP A 552 0.45 -20.36 1.34
CA ASP A 552 0.28 -20.78 2.74
C ASP A 552 0.80 -22.21 2.98
N PHE A 553 0.98 -23.05 1.93
CA PHE A 553 1.65 -24.35 2.03
C PHE A 553 3.03 -24.24 2.65
N VAL A 554 3.82 -23.21 2.33
CA VAL A 554 5.25 -23.30 2.63
C VAL A 554 5.55 -23.09 4.13
N ASN A 555 4.65 -22.44 4.89
CA ASN A 555 4.93 -21.99 6.25
C ASN A 555 3.81 -22.21 7.29
N LEU A 556 2.71 -22.90 6.97
CA LEU A 556 1.60 -23.14 7.93
C LEU A 556 1.36 -24.63 8.25
N PRO A 557 0.72 -24.90 9.41
CA PRO A 557 0.52 -26.24 9.92
C PRO A 557 -0.16 -27.23 8.99
N GLN A 558 -0.90 -26.84 7.96
CA GLN A 558 -1.58 -27.79 7.07
C GLN A 558 -0.61 -28.71 6.31
N ASN A 559 0.61 -28.23 6.00
CA ASN A 559 1.66 -29.05 5.40
C ASN A 559 2.45 -29.87 6.41
N LEU A 560 2.56 -29.37 7.64
CA LEU A 560 3.10 -30.13 8.77
C LEU A 560 2.07 -31.17 9.25
N LEU A 561 0.78 -30.95 9.01
CA LEU A 561 -0.32 -31.68 9.62
C LEU A 561 -0.23 -33.15 9.29
N ILE A 562 0.10 -33.52 8.06
CA ILE A 562 0.25 -34.93 7.68
C ILE A 562 1.43 -35.55 8.44
N ASP A 563 2.60 -34.92 8.36
CA ASP A 563 3.84 -35.44 8.97
C ASP A 563 3.74 -35.46 10.52
N GLU A 564 3.35 -34.35 11.15
CA GLU A 564 3.12 -34.23 12.59
C GLU A 564 2.01 -35.19 13.08
N ASN A 565 0.94 -35.43 12.30
CA ASN A 565 -0.06 -36.43 12.65
C ASN A 565 0.46 -37.86 12.58
N LEU A 566 1.34 -38.17 11.62
CA LEU A 566 1.95 -39.50 11.53
C LEU A 566 2.74 -39.79 12.81
N PHE A 567 3.58 -38.83 13.24
CA PHE A 567 4.32 -38.92 14.49
C PHE A 567 3.38 -38.98 15.69
N TYR A 568 2.46 -38.02 15.82
CA TYR A 568 1.49 -37.97 16.92
C TYR A 568 0.71 -39.28 17.08
N ARG A 569 0.25 -39.90 15.98
CA ARG A 569 -0.47 -41.19 16.02
C ARG A 569 0.42 -42.38 16.32
N GLU A 570 1.70 -42.36 15.91
CA GLU A 570 2.68 -43.36 16.34
C GLU A 570 2.84 -43.33 17.87
N PHE A 571 2.80 -42.14 18.49
CA PHE A 571 3.04 -41.97 19.92
C PHE A 571 1.80 -42.14 20.81
N VAL A 572 0.67 -41.54 20.45
CA VAL A 572 -0.54 -41.49 21.30
C VAL A 572 -1.53 -42.60 20.93
N GLY A 573 -1.35 -43.21 19.74
CA GLY A 573 -2.13 -44.34 19.25
C GLY A 573 -2.86 -44.02 17.92
N PRO A 574 -3.08 -45.04 17.06
CA PRO A 574 -3.60 -44.84 15.71
C PRO A 574 -5.05 -44.34 15.67
N ASP A 575 -5.85 -44.62 16.70
CA ASP A 575 -7.27 -44.29 16.77
C ASP A 575 -7.55 -42.87 17.32
N GLN A 576 -6.52 -42.06 17.55
CA GLN A 576 -6.68 -40.69 18.04
C GLN A 576 -7.05 -39.72 16.90
N GLU A 577 -7.84 -38.71 17.27
CA GLU A 577 -8.19 -37.57 16.41
C GLU A 577 -6.92 -36.88 15.86
N ASP A 578 -7.02 -36.24 14.71
CA ASP A 578 -5.87 -35.50 14.19
C ASP A 578 -5.58 -34.23 15.02
N LEU A 579 -4.38 -33.68 14.87
CA LEU A 579 -3.95 -32.46 15.57
C LEU A 579 -4.83 -31.25 15.21
N TRP A 580 -5.50 -31.29 14.04
CA TRP A 580 -6.44 -30.26 13.62
C TRP A 580 -7.70 -30.29 14.49
N ASP A 581 -8.33 -31.46 14.63
CA ASP A 581 -9.51 -31.66 15.47
C ASP A 581 -9.19 -31.55 16.96
N LEU A 582 -7.98 -31.98 17.37
CA LEU A 582 -7.47 -31.74 18.72
C LEU A 582 -7.35 -30.24 19.02
N ALA A 583 -6.92 -29.42 18.04
CA ALA A 583 -6.83 -27.97 18.23
C ALA A 583 -8.21 -27.35 18.54
N LYS A 584 -9.26 -27.74 17.82
CA LYS A 584 -10.64 -27.27 18.06
C LYS A 584 -11.13 -27.52 19.48
N SER A 585 -10.76 -28.66 20.07
CA SER A 585 -11.21 -29.06 21.41
C SER A 585 -10.29 -28.55 22.53
N THR A 586 -9.01 -28.31 22.24
CA THR A 586 -7.95 -28.03 23.23
C THR A 586 -7.55 -26.56 23.29
N VAL A 587 -7.77 -25.79 22.22
CA VAL A 587 -7.32 -24.39 22.11
C VAL A 587 -8.49 -23.41 22.29
N PRO A 588 -8.71 -22.88 23.51
CA PRO A 588 -9.82 -21.96 23.74
C PRO A 588 -9.51 -20.50 23.35
N SER A 589 -8.25 -20.12 23.18
CA SER A 589 -7.84 -18.71 23.05
C SER A 589 -6.51 -18.51 22.34
N LEU A 590 -6.36 -17.35 21.70
CA LEU A 590 -5.13 -16.84 21.07
C LEU A 590 -4.73 -15.51 21.68
N LEU A 591 -3.49 -15.44 22.15
CA LEU A 591 -2.83 -14.24 22.62
C LEU A 591 -1.95 -13.66 21.52
N ILE A 592 -2.25 -12.44 21.10
CA ILE A 592 -1.47 -11.72 20.11
C ILE A 592 -0.38 -10.94 20.82
N ASN A 593 0.89 -11.27 20.56
CA ASN A 593 2.03 -10.53 21.08
C ASN A 593 2.18 -9.21 20.32
N GLY A 594 1.43 -8.20 20.76
CA GLY A 594 1.53 -6.85 20.23
C GLY A 594 0.45 -5.92 20.74
N ASP A 595 0.51 -4.68 20.28
CA ASP A 595 -0.44 -3.64 20.64
C ASP A 595 -1.58 -3.57 19.61
N ARG A 596 -2.82 -3.60 20.11
CA ARG A 596 -4.04 -3.49 19.30
C ARG A 596 -4.09 -2.19 18.51
N MET A 597 -3.57 -1.10 19.06
CA MET A 597 -3.58 0.22 18.42
C MET A 597 -2.62 0.30 17.24
N LEU A 598 -1.63 -0.59 17.17
CA LEU A 598 -0.65 -0.64 16.09
C LEU A 598 -1.01 -1.67 15.00
N ASP A 599 -2.14 -2.39 15.14
CA ASP A 599 -2.61 -3.36 14.15
C ASP A 599 -3.65 -2.76 13.18
N PHE A 600 -3.96 -3.48 12.10
CA PHE A 600 -5.07 -3.12 11.23
C PHE A 600 -6.42 -3.39 11.91
N PRO A 601 -7.45 -2.54 11.70
CA PRO A 601 -8.74 -2.72 12.33
C PRO A 601 -9.41 -3.97 11.76
N ARG A 602 -9.80 -4.86 12.66
CA ARG A 602 -10.59 -6.06 12.35
C ARG A 602 -11.50 -6.43 13.52
N PRO A 603 -12.66 -7.06 13.26
CA PRO A 603 -13.46 -7.65 14.31
C PRO A 603 -12.70 -8.82 14.92
N LEU A 604 -12.57 -8.84 16.25
CA LEU A 604 -11.94 -9.95 16.97
C LEU A 604 -12.96 -10.58 17.92
N PRO A 605 -13.09 -11.92 17.90
CA PRO A 605 -13.76 -12.67 18.96
C PRO A 605 -13.14 -12.38 20.33
N VAL A 606 -13.94 -12.52 21.39
CA VAL A 606 -13.52 -12.22 22.78
C VAL A 606 -12.32 -13.08 23.23
N HIS A 607 -12.19 -14.28 22.69
CA HIS A 607 -11.09 -15.20 23.01
C HIS A 607 -9.80 -14.94 22.22
N ILE A 608 -9.76 -13.91 21.36
CA ILE A 608 -8.55 -13.43 20.70
C ILE A 608 -8.18 -12.07 21.31
N ALA A 609 -7.11 -12.04 22.09
CA ALA A 609 -6.73 -10.87 22.87
C ALA A 609 -5.29 -10.42 22.56
N PHE A 610 -5.07 -9.10 22.51
CA PHE A 610 -3.73 -8.53 22.42
C PHE A 610 -3.10 -8.47 23.81
N SER A 611 -1.91 -9.04 23.96
CA SER A 611 -1.20 -9.06 25.23
C SER A 611 -0.30 -7.84 25.47
N GLY A 612 -0.12 -6.96 24.46
CA GLY A 612 0.81 -5.84 24.54
C GLY A 612 2.28 -6.28 24.62
N GLU A 613 3.20 -5.35 24.86
CA GLU A 613 4.60 -5.74 25.13
C GLU A 613 4.68 -6.52 26.43
N LEU A 614 5.33 -7.66 26.41
CA LEU A 614 5.50 -8.45 27.60
C LEU A 614 6.78 -7.97 28.37
N GLY A 615 6.72 -6.94 29.24
CA GLY A 615 7.76 -6.59 30.26
C GLY A 615 8.02 -5.11 30.71
N VAL A 616 7.26 -4.51 31.66
CA VAL A 616 7.68 -3.30 32.40
C VAL A 616 8.19 -3.80 33.77
N ARG A 617 9.51 -3.86 33.95
CA ARG A 617 10.09 -3.43 35.23
C ARG A 617 10.28 -1.91 35.12
N LYS A 618 9.90 -1.16 36.16
CA LYS A 618 10.35 0.23 36.34
C LYS A 618 11.88 0.22 36.23
N GLY A 619 12.41 0.68 35.11
CA GLY A 619 13.86 0.69 34.89
C GLY A 619 14.51 1.59 35.94
N LYS A 620 15.41 1.02 36.75
CA LYS A 620 16.57 1.77 37.21
C LYS A 620 17.20 2.44 35.98
N LYS A 621 17.71 3.67 36.11
CA LYS A 621 18.50 4.34 35.07
C LYS A 621 19.47 3.31 34.49
N ALA A 622 19.32 2.96 33.22
CA ALA A 622 20.24 2.03 32.58
C ALA A 622 21.64 2.64 32.67
N VAL A 623 22.58 1.88 33.24
CA VAL A 623 23.98 2.27 33.26
C VAL A 623 24.47 2.06 31.83
N MET A 624 24.53 3.14 31.05
CA MET A 624 25.14 3.08 29.73
C MET A 624 26.66 2.93 29.93
N GLU A 625 27.29 2.14 29.07
CA GLU A 625 28.74 2.00 29.12
C GLU A 625 29.41 3.35 28.82
N LYS A 626 30.47 3.71 29.54
CA LYS A 626 31.10 5.04 29.45
C LYS A 626 31.47 5.44 28.02
N TRP A 627 31.93 4.51 27.19
CA TRP A 627 32.29 4.79 25.80
C TRP A 627 31.08 5.25 24.97
N LEU A 628 29.88 4.74 25.28
CA LEU A 628 28.64 5.11 24.60
C LEU A 628 28.15 6.47 25.10
N GLU A 629 28.26 6.72 26.40
CA GLU A 629 27.95 8.04 26.98
C GLU A 629 28.81 9.13 26.34
N GLU A 630 30.12 8.92 26.21
CA GLU A 630 31.05 9.86 25.57
C GLU A 630 30.68 10.18 24.11
N ILE A 631 30.15 9.21 23.36
CA ILE A 631 29.69 9.43 21.98
C ILE A 631 28.38 10.23 21.96
N ILE A 632 27.44 9.91 22.85
CA ILE A 632 26.12 10.54 22.92
C ILE A 632 26.20 11.97 23.49
N GLU A 633 27.16 12.26 24.36
CA GLU A 633 27.34 13.59 24.96
C GLU A 633 27.93 14.63 23.98
N LYS A 634 28.60 14.20 22.90
CA LYS A 634 29.14 15.13 21.88
C LYS A 634 28.04 16.03 21.28
N PRO A 635 28.29 17.32 21.04
CA PRO A 635 27.30 18.21 20.43
C PRO A 635 26.91 17.76 19.01
N SER A 636 25.61 17.56 18.78
CA SER A 636 25.01 17.11 17.52
C SER A 636 23.50 17.38 17.53
N ASP A 637 22.88 17.46 16.36
CA ASP A 637 21.44 17.73 16.20
C ASP A 637 20.56 16.58 16.71
N GLY A 638 21.16 15.40 16.93
CA GLY A 638 20.48 14.22 17.45
C GLY A 638 21.22 12.93 17.14
N LEU A 639 20.68 11.84 17.68
CA LEU A 639 21.18 10.49 17.55
C LEU A 639 20.30 9.69 16.58
N ILE A 640 20.93 9.03 15.63
CA ILE A 640 20.31 8.06 14.71
C ILE A 640 20.90 6.69 15.00
N VAL A 641 20.05 5.69 15.21
CA VAL A 641 20.48 4.30 15.41
C VAL A 641 20.11 3.48 14.21
N PHE A 642 21.05 2.71 13.68
CA PHE A 642 20.81 1.71 12.64
C PHE A 642 21.10 0.31 13.19
N SER A 643 20.05 -0.52 13.28
CA SER A 643 20.15 -1.91 13.75
C SER A 643 19.19 -2.81 12.95
N LEU A 644 19.73 -3.82 12.27
CA LEU A 644 18.94 -4.86 11.60
C LEU A 644 18.62 -6.05 12.53
N GLY A 645 18.71 -5.89 13.84
CA GLY A 645 18.43 -6.96 14.80
C GLY A 645 19.56 -8.00 14.91
N THR A 646 19.27 -9.14 15.54
CA THR A 646 20.22 -10.23 15.79
C THR A 646 20.13 -11.37 14.77
N VAL A 647 18.97 -11.53 14.11
CA VAL A 647 18.72 -12.61 13.16
C VAL A 647 19.36 -12.32 11.80
N SER A 648 19.41 -11.04 11.40
CA SER A 648 20.06 -10.62 10.17
C SER A 648 21.58 -10.52 10.37
N ASN A 649 22.32 -11.45 9.77
CA ASN A 649 23.78 -11.38 9.76
C ASN A 649 24.24 -10.26 8.82
N THR A 650 24.60 -9.13 9.42
CA THR A 650 25.02 -7.94 8.69
C THR A 650 26.27 -8.17 7.83
N THR A 651 27.08 -9.21 8.10
CA THR A 651 28.27 -9.56 7.31
C THR A 651 27.93 -9.89 5.84
N ASN A 652 26.73 -10.39 5.58
CA ASN A 652 26.25 -10.76 4.25
C ASN A 652 25.65 -9.58 3.46
N MET A 653 25.67 -8.37 4.02
CA MET A 653 25.10 -7.19 3.36
C MET A 653 25.86 -6.86 2.06
N PRO A 654 25.17 -6.69 0.91
CA PRO A 654 25.79 -6.36 -0.37
C PRO A 654 26.57 -5.04 -0.31
N ALA A 655 27.72 -4.98 -1.00
CA ALA A 655 28.56 -3.78 -1.02
C ALA A 655 27.81 -2.52 -1.52
N GLN A 656 26.90 -2.68 -2.49
CA GLN A 656 26.04 -1.60 -2.98
C GLN A 656 25.14 -1.01 -1.89
N MET A 657 24.55 -1.86 -1.06
CA MET A 657 23.70 -1.46 0.07
C MET A 657 24.53 -0.69 1.11
N ILE A 658 25.70 -1.24 1.49
CA ILE A 658 26.62 -0.60 2.42
C ILE A 658 27.04 0.78 1.90
N ASN A 659 27.41 0.89 0.62
CA ASN A 659 27.83 2.15 0.00
C ASN A 659 26.70 3.18 -0.05
N SER A 660 25.45 2.74 -0.23
CA SER A 660 24.28 3.62 -0.22
C SER A 660 24.03 4.24 1.15
N PHE A 661 24.08 3.44 2.22
CA PHE A 661 23.98 3.93 3.60
C PHE A 661 25.18 4.79 3.99
N LEU A 662 26.40 4.35 3.69
CA LEU A 662 27.62 5.08 3.98
C LEU A 662 27.62 6.47 3.32
N GLY A 663 27.26 6.55 2.04
CA GLY A 663 27.14 7.82 1.32
C GLY A 663 26.05 8.72 1.88
N ALA A 664 24.92 8.16 2.32
CA ALA A 664 23.82 8.94 2.91
C ALA A 664 24.19 9.48 4.30
N PHE A 665 24.81 8.66 5.14
CA PHE A 665 25.29 9.03 6.47
C PHE A 665 26.40 10.10 6.41
N GLY A 666 27.25 10.04 5.39
CA GLY A 666 28.23 11.09 5.12
C GLY A 666 27.64 12.47 4.77
N LYS A 667 26.39 12.52 4.28
CA LYS A 667 25.65 13.77 4.06
C LYS A 667 25.00 14.32 5.34
N LEU A 668 24.89 13.51 6.40
CA LEU A 668 24.23 13.84 7.68
C LEU A 668 25.22 14.25 8.77
N LYS A 669 26.17 15.13 8.43
CA LYS A 669 27.32 15.47 9.31
C LYS A 669 26.94 16.06 10.67
N THR A 670 25.72 16.59 10.81
CA THR A 670 25.26 17.21 12.06
C THR A 670 24.63 16.20 13.04
N TYR A 671 24.34 14.97 12.60
CA TYR A 671 23.77 13.91 13.43
C TYR A 671 24.82 12.87 13.80
N THR A 672 24.78 12.40 15.04
CA THR A 672 25.56 11.25 15.50
C THR A 672 24.87 9.97 15.08
N ILE A 673 25.57 9.07 14.39
CA ILE A 673 24.99 7.83 13.85
C ILE A 673 25.67 6.64 14.52
N LEU A 674 24.87 5.82 15.21
CA LEU A 674 25.30 4.54 15.76
C LEU A 674 24.83 3.43 14.82
N TRP A 675 25.75 2.80 14.10
CA TRP A 675 25.43 1.71 13.19
C TRP A 675 25.92 0.40 13.77
N ARG A 676 24.98 -0.47 14.14
CA ARG A 676 25.27 -1.82 14.57
C ARG A 676 25.76 -2.66 13.38
N MET A 677 27.02 -3.05 13.44
CA MET A 677 27.69 -3.75 12.34
C MET A 677 28.73 -4.73 12.88
N GLU A 678 28.66 -5.99 12.43
CA GLU A 678 29.61 -7.02 12.86
C GLU A 678 30.95 -6.93 12.12
N LYS A 679 30.88 -6.49 10.86
CA LYS A 679 32.02 -6.32 9.95
C LYS A 679 32.54 -4.88 9.98
N SER A 680 33.85 -4.69 9.81
CA SER A 680 34.39 -3.36 9.54
C SER A 680 33.97 -2.88 8.14
N VAL A 681 33.58 -1.61 8.03
CA VAL A 681 33.15 -1.01 6.77
C VAL A 681 34.25 -0.10 6.24
N ALA A 682 34.84 -0.48 5.11
CA ALA A 682 35.88 0.32 4.46
C ALA A 682 35.33 1.70 4.07
N GLY A 683 35.99 2.77 4.55
CA GLY A 683 35.57 4.15 4.30
C GLY A 683 34.63 4.75 5.35
N ALA A 684 34.18 3.98 6.36
CA ALA A 684 33.47 4.54 7.52
C ALA A 684 34.35 5.47 8.35
N GLU A 685 35.64 5.16 8.48
CA GLU A 685 36.68 5.97 9.15
C GLU A 685 36.77 7.42 8.62
N LYS A 686 36.21 7.70 7.44
CA LYS A 686 36.22 9.03 6.82
C LYS A 686 35.17 9.98 7.41
N TYR A 687 34.25 9.48 8.22
CA TYR A 687 33.10 10.23 8.72
C TYR A 687 33.09 10.25 10.26
N ASP A 688 33.47 11.38 10.84
CA ASP A 688 33.56 11.55 12.30
C ASP A 688 32.21 11.38 13.03
N ASN A 689 31.11 11.52 12.30
CA ASN A 689 29.75 11.41 12.81
C ASN A 689 29.16 9.99 12.78
N LEU A 690 29.90 9.01 12.22
CA LEU A 690 29.48 7.62 12.09
C LEU A 690 30.30 6.72 13.01
N HIS A 691 29.63 5.99 13.90
CA HIS A 691 30.26 5.06 14.82
C HIS A 691 29.74 3.63 14.59
N LEU A 692 30.64 2.74 14.18
CA LEU A 692 30.35 1.32 14.03
C LEU A 692 30.52 0.59 15.36
N VAL A 693 29.51 -0.17 15.74
CA VAL A 693 29.47 -0.87 17.03
C VAL A 693 28.93 -2.28 16.85
N LYS A 694 29.47 -3.25 17.58
CA LYS A 694 29.01 -4.65 17.46
C LYS A 694 27.70 -4.90 18.21
N TRP A 695 27.50 -4.15 19.29
CA TRP A 695 26.35 -4.29 20.18
C TRP A 695 25.86 -2.93 20.67
N LEU A 696 24.56 -2.81 20.89
CA LEU A 696 23.90 -1.60 21.35
C LEU A 696 22.81 -1.96 22.38
N PRO A 697 22.72 -1.26 23.52
CA PRO A 697 21.56 -1.31 24.41
C PRO A 697 20.37 -0.55 23.77
N GLN A 698 19.82 -1.10 22.69
CA GLN A 698 18.82 -0.44 21.83
C GLN A 698 17.66 0.14 22.65
N LYS A 699 17.05 -0.64 23.54
CA LYS A 699 15.92 -0.21 24.37
C LYS A 699 16.21 1.01 25.25
N ASP A 700 17.42 1.13 25.76
CA ASP A 700 17.83 2.25 26.61
C ASP A 700 18.16 3.49 25.78
N ILE A 701 18.83 3.30 24.63
CA ILE A 701 19.13 4.37 23.69
C ILE A 701 17.86 4.95 23.07
N MET A 702 16.87 4.12 22.74
CA MET A 702 15.59 4.56 22.18
C MET A 702 14.86 5.55 23.09
N ARG A 703 15.06 5.46 24.41
CA ARG A 703 14.48 6.36 25.42
C ARG A 703 15.35 7.57 25.73
N HIS A 704 16.51 7.68 25.11
CA HIS A 704 17.42 8.79 25.35
C HIS A 704 16.87 10.08 24.72
N PRO A 705 16.91 11.24 25.40
CA PRO A 705 16.33 12.49 24.88
C PRO A 705 16.91 12.97 23.53
N ARG A 706 18.12 12.50 23.19
CA ARG A 706 18.79 12.83 21.92
C ARG A 706 18.41 11.91 20.78
N MET A 707 17.71 10.81 21.04
CA MET A 707 17.25 9.91 19.99
C MET A 707 16.29 10.64 19.05
N LYS A 708 16.55 10.55 17.74
CA LYS A 708 15.73 11.21 16.71
C LYS A 708 15.17 10.26 15.67
N LEU A 709 15.88 9.18 15.34
CA LEU A 709 15.45 8.27 14.28
C LEU A 709 16.03 6.87 14.45
N MET A 710 15.19 5.85 14.28
CA MET A 710 15.61 4.46 14.19
C MET A 710 15.62 3.98 12.73
N ILE A 711 16.66 3.27 12.31
CA ILE A 711 16.71 2.56 11.03
C ILE A 711 16.71 1.06 11.34
N ALA A 712 15.73 0.31 10.84
CA ALA A 712 15.54 -1.10 11.16
C ALA A 712 14.97 -1.91 9.99
N HIS A 713 14.96 -3.25 10.10
CA HIS A 713 14.35 -4.12 9.09
C HIS A 713 12.83 -4.24 9.20
N GLY A 714 12.19 -3.69 10.24
CA GLY A 714 10.73 -3.83 10.44
C GLY A 714 10.31 -5.06 11.25
N GLY A 715 11.22 -5.66 12.03
CA GLY A 715 10.84 -6.66 13.03
C GLY A 715 9.92 -6.06 14.09
N TYR A 716 8.91 -6.83 14.52
CA TYR A 716 7.82 -6.31 15.34
C TYR A 716 8.31 -5.69 16.67
N ASN A 717 9.34 -6.27 17.31
CA ASN A 717 9.90 -5.73 18.55
C ASN A 717 10.51 -4.33 18.36
N SER A 718 11.36 -4.14 17.34
CA SER A 718 11.96 -2.82 17.06
C SER A 718 10.91 -1.79 16.65
N PHE A 719 9.88 -2.22 15.92
CA PHE A 719 8.73 -1.37 15.58
C PHE A 719 7.98 -0.92 16.85
N LEU A 720 7.68 -1.85 17.76
CA LEU A 720 7.00 -1.56 19.01
C LEU A 720 7.84 -0.65 19.94
N GLU A 721 9.15 -0.88 20.03
CA GLU A 721 10.07 -0.01 20.79
C GLU A 721 10.10 1.42 20.26
N ALA A 722 10.17 1.59 18.93
CA ALA A 722 10.11 2.90 18.29
C ALA A 722 8.77 3.58 18.55
N ALA A 723 7.68 2.83 18.46
CA ALA A 723 6.35 3.35 18.69
C ALA A 723 6.15 3.86 20.12
N GLN A 724 6.57 3.08 21.11
CA GLN A 724 6.46 3.48 22.51
C GLN A 724 7.38 4.63 22.90
N ALA A 725 8.55 4.74 22.27
CA ALA A 725 9.47 5.84 22.50
C ALA A 725 9.04 7.13 21.77
N GLY A 726 8.03 7.06 20.89
CA GLY A 726 7.63 8.18 20.04
C GLY A 726 8.72 8.59 19.05
N ILE A 727 9.56 7.63 18.62
CA ILE A 727 10.69 7.87 17.72
C ILE A 727 10.29 7.38 16.32
N PRO A 728 10.42 8.22 15.28
CA PRO A 728 10.15 7.80 13.91
C PRO A 728 11.17 6.76 13.44
N ALA A 729 10.81 6.00 12.41
CA ALA A 729 11.65 4.95 11.87
C ALA A 729 11.82 4.99 10.34
N VAL A 730 12.97 4.56 9.84
CA VAL A 730 13.15 4.14 8.45
C VAL A 730 13.19 2.62 8.45
N LEU A 731 12.22 1.99 7.81
CA LEU A 731 12.10 0.55 7.78
C LEU A 731 12.50 -0.01 6.41
N MET A 732 13.40 -0.98 6.39
CA MET A 732 13.85 -1.68 5.19
C MET A 732 13.54 -3.18 5.32
N PRO A 733 12.32 -3.61 4.97
CA PRO A 733 11.92 -5.02 5.06
C PRO A 733 12.86 -5.95 4.30
N LEU A 734 13.31 -7.01 4.96
CA LEU A 734 14.16 -8.03 4.37
C LEU A 734 13.35 -9.26 3.95
N PHE A 735 12.47 -9.78 4.82
CA PHE A 735 11.70 -11.00 4.59
C PHE A 735 10.43 -11.11 5.47
N ALA A 736 9.56 -12.09 5.17
CA ALA A 736 8.38 -12.47 5.95
C ALA A 736 7.47 -11.29 6.40
N ASP A 737 7.11 -11.25 7.68
CA ASP A 737 6.15 -10.32 8.31
C ASP A 737 6.67 -8.86 8.39
N GLN A 738 7.95 -8.64 8.09
CA GLN A 738 8.57 -7.32 8.14
C GLN A 738 7.94 -6.34 7.16
N LYS A 739 7.51 -6.83 5.99
CA LYS A 739 6.83 -6.03 4.97
C LYS A 739 5.52 -5.46 5.50
N ILE A 740 4.72 -6.30 6.17
CA ILE A 740 3.43 -5.86 6.70
C ILE A 740 3.61 -4.95 7.93
N ASN A 741 4.62 -5.22 8.77
CA ASN A 741 4.96 -4.34 9.90
C ASN A 741 5.39 -2.95 9.43
N ALA A 742 6.16 -2.84 8.35
CA ALA A 742 6.52 -1.56 7.77
C ALA A 742 5.30 -0.78 7.26
N LYS A 743 4.31 -1.48 6.69
CA LYS A 743 3.03 -0.86 6.27
C LYS A 743 2.17 -0.42 7.46
N ARG A 744 2.16 -1.18 8.56
CA ARG A 744 1.53 -0.74 9.82
C ARG A 744 2.16 0.55 10.31
N ALA A 745 3.49 0.62 10.38
CA ALA A 745 4.20 1.83 10.81
C ALA A 745 3.94 3.04 9.89
N GLN A 746 3.95 2.83 8.58
CA GLN A 746 3.68 3.87 7.58
C GLN A 746 2.27 4.45 7.70
N ARG A 747 1.28 3.62 8.02
CA ARG A 747 -0.10 4.07 8.24
C ARG A 747 -0.21 5.14 9.33
N PHE A 748 0.56 4.99 10.40
CA PHE A 748 0.54 5.91 11.53
C PHE A 748 1.47 7.12 11.34
N GLY A 749 2.07 7.30 10.16
CA GLY A 749 3.07 8.36 9.92
C GLY A 749 4.39 8.11 10.66
N MET A 750 4.56 6.94 11.25
CA MET A 750 5.69 6.65 12.15
C MET A 750 6.93 6.20 11.40
N ALA A 751 6.79 5.77 10.14
CA ALA A 751 7.92 5.28 9.38
C ALA A 751 7.87 5.56 7.88
N THR A 752 9.05 5.80 7.30
CA THR A 752 9.30 5.70 5.87
C THR A 752 9.81 4.31 5.54
N VAL A 753 9.47 3.80 4.35
CA VAL A 753 9.82 2.43 3.93
C VAL A 753 10.81 2.49 2.77
N LEU A 754 11.93 1.77 2.91
CA LEU A 754 12.93 1.58 1.86
C LEU A 754 12.75 0.21 1.21
N ASP A 755 12.93 0.17 -0.11
CA ASP A 755 13.03 -1.06 -0.86
C ASP A 755 14.49 -1.53 -0.87
N LYS A 756 14.75 -2.74 -0.36
CA LYS A 756 16.10 -3.34 -0.29
C LYS A 756 16.74 -3.51 -1.68
N LEU A 757 15.93 -3.68 -2.73
CA LEU A 757 16.39 -3.93 -4.10
C LEU A 757 16.68 -2.64 -4.88
N ASP A 758 16.16 -1.50 -4.39
CA ASP A 758 16.23 -0.21 -5.08
C ASP A 758 16.83 0.87 -4.17
N LEU A 759 18.02 0.56 -3.64
CA LEU A 759 18.77 1.45 -2.77
C LEU A 759 19.78 2.30 -3.55
N THR A 760 19.69 3.60 -3.32
CA THR A 760 20.69 4.58 -3.72
C THR A 760 20.97 5.53 -2.56
N VAL A 761 22.13 6.20 -2.60
CA VAL A 761 22.51 7.23 -1.61
C VAL A 761 21.41 8.28 -1.43
N ASP A 762 20.80 8.73 -2.52
CA ASP A 762 19.78 9.78 -2.49
C ASP A 762 18.45 9.29 -1.94
N LYS A 763 18.07 8.03 -2.19
CA LYS A 763 16.86 7.43 -1.62
C LYS A 763 16.99 7.22 -0.11
N VAL A 764 18.12 6.70 0.35
CA VAL A 764 18.39 6.53 1.79
C VAL A 764 18.42 7.89 2.48
N TYR A 765 19.16 8.86 1.92
CA TYR A 765 19.22 10.21 2.48
C TYR A 765 17.84 10.90 2.48
N GLY A 766 17.06 10.73 1.41
CA GLY A 766 15.70 11.24 1.29
C GLY A 766 14.77 10.66 2.36
N ALA A 767 14.77 9.34 2.53
CA ALA A 767 13.93 8.66 3.52
C ALA A 767 14.28 9.04 4.97
N VAL A 768 15.58 9.17 5.28
CA VAL A 768 16.04 9.64 6.60
C VAL A 768 15.63 11.09 6.84
N LYS A 769 15.79 11.96 5.84
CA LYS A 769 15.40 13.37 5.96
C LYS A 769 13.89 13.52 6.10
N GLU A 770 13.11 12.71 5.39
CA GLU A 770 11.65 12.69 5.50
C GLU A 770 11.21 12.24 6.88
N ALA A 771 11.76 11.15 7.41
CA ALA A 771 11.43 10.66 8.74
C ALA A 771 11.90 11.58 9.89
N LEU A 772 12.91 12.43 9.66
CA LEU A 772 13.38 13.44 10.61
C LEU A 772 12.58 14.76 10.59
N LYS A 773 11.69 14.96 9.61
CA LYS A 773 10.86 16.17 9.60
C LYS A 773 9.84 16.08 10.74
N PRO A 774 9.74 17.10 11.59
CA PRO A 774 8.59 17.21 12.47
C PRO A 774 7.34 17.41 11.60
N GLU A 775 6.32 16.57 11.80
CA GLU A 775 4.97 16.82 11.29
C GLU A 775 4.32 18.02 12.01
#